data_AF-A0A423X5N2-F1
#
_entry.id   AF-A0A423X5N2-F1
#
_cell.length_a   1.000
_cell.length_b   1.000
_cell.length_c   1.000
_cell.angle_alpha   90.00
_cell.angle_beta   90.00
_cell.angle_gamma   90.00
#
_symmetry.space_group_name_H-M   'P 1'
#
loop_
_entity.id
_entity.type
_entity.pdbx_description
1 polymer ?
#
loop_
_entity_poly.entity_id
_entity_poly.type
_entity_poly.pdbx_seq_one_letter_code
_entity_poly.pdbx_strand_id
1 'polypeptide(L)'
;MPPRPPSRCCRAGLQHRANASAEAIWVTDDALRRSVQRYLNKTGIKSRTVSSVPGTMYHRQRFGRRRMTELNSFQSVGALPVWALPNAPDMTKWTWEPPKPPSCWPQLSQQEIEPEPSLLPEFAPKPCEPPQPPVTSALGHLETVQERSTPRLLDDPHSPLGLDLQHLYNTDWRSGKGFNNRFQRFARLLQKEISQGQLRGSEILVVYSLARRVFVRAGHALPELKGASLLPLLSAVINGISAAKRLNPTFVTSKPRLWIILLKHLARQEIGETSAKLFSLVMESMPARCRFRTRGAVLNVLHAYFKLWQGSTVHGQPNEWSWSEASQMLELASTWVGRVDELTGMIKSDLALGQIKDARSHMDAARRLCGKAQRFTLKTAYLMSDDRVLTKNVAEALKNHDPRIHRSLFVIATRLLGKSGGVKWSRAHYNWLQILARLPRVSHSQFKKLLQFFPKRGRAALSHVELCDLLLLHWDSQGLLVNKAKTRLHWNRVRAGNDSTALAALALAINSSHHPEECAVLFWNFWNFVRLRPGSKAIIKQVLSLSELHGISSGFLQRLAWASNDTRVALLLHDVLAKQTGNDYNFWRPAFWDKFSTQFSHKWKYPLLNPLAIAKLSLGPRELIYHDVDTGLHEICDKQPKQVTDRPLGKQLAKTKMANRDAQQLSRIKSSLNLFIGAPHLTERQKIHYVTSFTKHLFRVQGFLTARDLSSLTTVVTRVLERGGGGSTERLRWYLGIIYEQLGEETCAQVGMVLRRRREANWRRWCDELRNKSEEMGQRHVSTLLRKDYSGPRQGRVWPLWRYYVPKNRLRAKRLGRLKAKARWEEHEATALAEQPHEKPVGSNQNEAAISPATEHGRTYDGDVLGTLLKESHQPRIGRSVSF
;
A
#
# COMPACT_ATOMS: atom_id res chain seq x y z
N MET A 1 -28.09 -59.09 15.57
CA MET A 1 -29.04 -58.22 14.85
C MET A 1 -28.30 -56.98 14.35
N PRO A 2 -28.38 -56.64 13.06
CA PRO A 2 -27.63 -55.53 12.45
C PRO A 2 -28.32 -54.15 12.65
N PRO A 3 -27.55 -53.05 12.64
CA PRO A 3 -28.06 -51.69 12.83
C PRO A 3 -28.79 -51.13 11.59
N ARG A 4 -29.88 -50.41 11.85
CA ARG A 4 -30.75 -49.75 10.86
C ARG A 4 -30.05 -48.57 10.14
N PRO A 5 -30.35 -48.32 8.85
CA PRO A 5 -29.79 -47.22 8.08
C PRO A 5 -30.49 -45.87 8.36
N PRO A 6 -29.78 -44.74 8.23
CA PRO A 6 -30.36 -43.40 8.37
C PRO A 6 -31.22 -42.99 7.16
N SER A 7 -32.32 -42.32 7.47
CA SER A 7 -33.39 -41.85 6.58
C SER A 7 -32.91 -40.87 5.51
N ARG A 8 -33.22 -41.20 4.25
CA ARG A 8 -33.26 -40.30 3.09
C ARG A 8 -34.48 -39.39 3.19
N CYS A 9 -34.30 -38.07 3.12
CA CYS A 9 -35.33 -37.14 2.65
C CYS A 9 -34.69 -35.90 2.04
N CYS A 10 -35.25 -35.48 0.89
CA CYS A 10 -34.99 -34.25 0.12
C CYS A 10 -33.85 -34.27 -0.91
N ARG A 11 -34.01 -35.10 -1.95
CA ARG A 11 -33.39 -34.92 -3.27
C ARG A 11 -34.50 -34.82 -4.32
N ALA A 12 -35.15 -33.67 -4.41
CA ALA A 12 -36.05 -33.31 -5.51
C ALA A 12 -36.17 -31.78 -5.58
N GLY A 13 -35.75 -31.18 -6.71
CA GLY A 13 -35.92 -29.75 -6.97
C GLY A 13 -34.63 -29.00 -7.35
N LEU A 14 -33.86 -29.51 -8.32
CA LEU A 14 -32.72 -28.77 -8.90
C LEU A 14 -32.53 -29.17 -10.36
N GLN A 15 -33.52 -28.89 -11.22
CA GLN A 15 -33.34 -29.02 -12.68
C GLN A 15 -34.11 -28.06 -13.58
N HIS A 16 -34.84 -27.07 -13.05
CA HIS A 16 -35.39 -25.99 -13.87
C HIS A 16 -35.12 -24.62 -13.25
N ARG A 17 -34.04 -23.96 -13.69
CA ARG A 17 -33.91 -22.48 -13.78
C ARG A 17 -32.58 -22.09 -14.44
N ALA A 18 -32.48 -22.36 -15.74
CA ALA A 18 -31.69 -21.54 -16.64
C ALA A 18 -32.69 -20.60 -17.33
N ASN A 19 -32.44 -19.29 -17.31
CA ASN A 19 -33.24 -18.20 -17.90
C ASN A 19 -34.44 -17.69 -17.08
N ALA A 20 -34.18 -17.08 -15.91
CA ALA A 20 -35.12 -16.14 -15.31
C ALA A 20 -34.43 -14.76 -15.15
N SER A 21 -35.03 -13.72 -15.73
CA SER A 21 -34.65 -12.32 -15.52
C SER A 21 -34.75 -11.97 -14.04
N ALA A 22 -33.81 -11.16 -13.55
CA ALA A 22 -33.79 -10.70 -12.17
C ALA A 22 -34.89 -9.65 -11.92
N GLU A 23 -36.13 -10.10 -11.80
CA GLU A 23 -37.18 -9.32 -11.16
C GLU A 23 -37.03 -9.43 -9.64
N ALA A 24 -36.96 -8.26 -8.99
CA ALA A 24 -36.97 -8.15 -7.55
C ALA A 24 -38.30 -8.72 -7.02
N ILE A 25 -38.24 -9.84 -6.28
CA ILE A 25 -39.40 -10.37 -5.58
C ILE A 25 -39.62 -9.49 -4.35
N TRP A 26 -40.69 -8.69 -4.38
CA TRP A 26 -41.15 -7.92 -3.24
C TRP A 26 -41.85 -8.86 -2.26
N VAL A 27 -41.20 -9.13 -1.12
CA VAL A 27 -41.85 -9.82 -0.01
C VAL A 27 -42.71 -8.80 0.73
N THR A 28 -44.03 -8.95 0.65
CA THR A 28 -44.96 -8.09 1.39
C THR A 28 -44.89 -8.37 2.89
N ASP A 29 -45.11 -7.35 3.71
CA ASP A 29 -45.08 -7.48 5.18
C ASP A 29 -46.04 -8.56 5.69
N ASP A 30 -47.13 -8.83 4.97
CA ASP A 30 -48.06 -9.90 5.28
C ASP A 30 -47.48 -11.31 5.12
N ALA A 31 -46.65 -11.54 4.10
CA ALA A 31 -45.97 -12.83 3.92
C ALA A 31 -44.94 -13.06 5.04
N LEU A 32 -44.29 -11.99 5.49
CA LEU A 32 -43.35 -11.99 6.60
C LEU A 32 -44.07 -12.22 7.94
N ARG A 33 -45.21 -11.56 8.15
CA ARG A 33 -46.06 -11.74 9.34
C ARG A 33 -46.57 -13.17 9.45
N ARG A 34 -47.10 -13.76 8.37
CA ARG A 34 -47.61 -15.14 8.36
C ARG A 34 -46.51 -16.18 8.58
N SER A 35 -45.31 -15.96 8.05
CA SER A 35 -44.19 -16.89 8.24
C SER A 35 -43.66 -16.84 9.68
N VAL A 36 -43.56 -15.65 10.29
CA VAL A 36 -43.22 -15.49 11.70
C VAL A 36 -44.30 -16.11 12.61
N GLN A 37 -45.58 -15.92 12.28
CA GLN A 37 -46.66 -16.49 13.08
C GLN A 37 -46.70 -18.02 13.00
N ARG A 38 -46.41 -18.61 11.84
CA ARG A 38 -46.22 -20.07 11.71
C ARG A 38 -45.01 -20.57 12.53
N TYR A 39 -43.93 -19.80 12.57
CA TYR A 39 -42.75 -20.15 13.36
C TYR A 39 -43.03 -20.13 14.87
N LEU A 40 -43.76 -19.11 15.35
CA LEU A 40 -44.17 -19.01 16.75
C LEU A 40 -45.16 -20.11 17.12
N ASN A 41 -46.09 -20.47 16.23
CA ASN A 41 -47.04 -21.56 16.47
C ASN A 41 -46.36 -22.94 16.49
N LYS A 42 -45.29 -23.14 15.69
CA LYS A 42 -44.53 -24.41 15.67
C LYS A 42 -43.57 -24.59 16.85
N THR A 43 -43.14 -23.51 17.51
CA THR A 43 -42.11 -23.58 18.56
C THR A 43 -42.67 -23.87 19.95
N GLY A 44 -43.99 -23.90 20.13
CA GLY A 44 -44.63 -24.44 21.35
C GLY A 44 -44.19 -23.76 22.65
N ILE A 45 -43.68 -22.52 22.58
CA ILE A 45 -43.17 -21.81 23.75
C ILE A 45 -44.37 -21.34 24.57
N LYS A 46 -44.67 -22.06 25.65
CA LYS A 46 -45.66 -21.66 26.66
C LYS A 46 -45.31 -20.27 27.19
N SER A 47 -46.27 -19.37 27.05
CA SER A 47 -46.27 -17.97 27.50
C SER A 47 -45.64 -17.82 28.90
N ARG A 48 -44.47 -17.16 28.97
CA ARG A 48 -44.06 -16.44 30.17
C ARG A 48 -44.46 -14.99 29.98
N THR A 49 -45.30 -14.50 30.87
CA THR A 49 -45.70 -13.10 31.04
C THR A 49 -44.48 -12.18 31.01
N VAL A 50 -44.32 -11.42 29.93
CA VAL A 50 -43.28 -10.41 29.78
C VAL A 50 -43.80 -9.08 30.29
N SER A 51 -42.99 -8.46 31.14
CA SER A 51 -43.09 -7.08 31.60
C SER A 51 -43.28 -6.10 30.44
N SER A 52 -44.11 -5.09 30.66
CA SER A 52 -44.40 -3.98 29.75
C SER A 52 -43.14 -3.28 29.24
N VAL A 53 -42.73 -3.62 28.01
CA VAL A 53 -41.82 -2.80 27.20
C VAL A 53 -42.63 -2.31 26.00
N PRO A 54 -42.76 -1.00 25.76
CA PRO A 54 -43.50 -0.47 24.62
C PRO A 54 -42.84 -0.93 23.30
N GLY A 55 -43.64 -1.46 22.39
CA GLY A 55 -43.19 -1.96 21.10
C GLY A 55 -42.63 -0.89 20.16
N THR A 56 -42.02 -1.37 19.07
CA THR A 56 -41.23 -0.64 18.06
C THR A 56 -41.99 0.39 17.19
N MET A 57 -43.22 0.77 17.55
CA MET A 57 -43.98 1.82 16.85
C MET A 57 -43.82 3.24 17.43
N TYR A 58 -43.15 3.41 18.57
CA TYR A 58 -42.98 4.73 19.21
C TYR A 58 -41.87 5.62 18.61
N HIS A 59 -41.21 5.21 17.53
CA HIS A 59 -40.07 5.95 16.97
C HIS A 59 -40.41 6.98 15.87
N ARG A 60 -41.70 7.18 15.52
CA ARG A 60 -42.13 8.07 14.43
C ARG A 60 -42.74 9.43 14.82
N GLN A 61 -42.94 9.72 16.11
CA GLN A 61 -43.57 10.99 16.56
C GLN A 61 -42.61 12.09 17.07
N ARG A 62 -41.30 11.97 16.88
CA ARG A 62 -40.33 13.05 17.27
C ARG A 62 -39.50 13.62 16.11
N PHE A 63 -40.06 13.75 14.90
CA PHE A 63 -39.42 14.47 13.78
C PHE A 63 -40.24 15.69 13.33
N GLY A 64 -40.55 16.58 14.28
CA GLY A 64 -41.39 17.75 14.01
C GLY A 64 -41.04 19.00 14.79
N ARG A 65 -39.76 19.37 14.93
CA ARG A 65 -39.37 20.76 15.24
C ARG A 65 -38.05 21.12 14.55
N ARG A 66 -38.15 22.00 13.57
CA ARG A 66 -37.03 22.61 12.82
C ARG A 66 -36.20 23.47 13.79
N ARG A 67 -34.91 23.18 13.95
CA ARG A 67 -33.89 24.15 14.40
C ARG A 67 -32.92 24.37 13.24
N MET A 68 -33.07 25.49 12.55
CA MET A 68 -32.03 26.00 11.65
C MET A 68 -30.94 26.64 12.50
N THR A 69 -29.91 25.88 12.88
CA THR A 69 -28.57 26.38 13.29
C THR A 69 -27.67 25.19 13.64
N GLU A 70 -27.22 24.42 12.64
CA GLU A 70 -26.09 23.49 12.80
C GLU A 70 -25.28 23.42 11.50
N LEU A 71 -24.61 24.53 11.17
CA LEU A 71 -23.49 24.56 10.22
C LEU A 71 -22.23 24.86 11.03
N ASN A 72 -21.73 23.89 11.83
CA ASN A 72 -20.39 23.93 12.45
C ASN A 72 -19.94 22.62 13.12
N SER A 73 -20.26 21.45 12.56
CA SER A 73 -19.85 20.15 13.14
C SER A 73 -18.65 19.50 12.45
N PHE A 74 -17.62 20.28 12.11
CA PHE A 74 -16.28 19.78 11.78
C PHE A 74 -15.19 20.64 12.43
N GLN A 75 -15.16 20.68 13.76
CA GLN A 75 -13.95 21.12 14.47
C GLN A 75 -13.62 20.15 15.60
N SER A 76 -12.45 19.55 15.45
CA SER A 76 -11.77 18.69 16.40
C SER A 76 -11.46 19.47 17.68
N VAL A 77 -11.84 18.94 18.84
CA VAL A 77 -11.46 19.47 20.15
C VAL A 77 -9.94 19.34 20.32
N GLY A 78 -9.24 20.47 20.42
CA GLY A 78 -7.79 20.49 20.67
C GLY A 78 -7.02 21.78 20.32
N ALA A 79 -7.63 22.95 20.36
CA ALA A 79 -6.93 24.24 20.38
C ALA A 79 -7.85 25.31 21.01
N LEU A 80 -7.26 26.27 21.73
CA LEU A 80 -7.97 27.44 22.26
C LEU A 80 -8.78 28.12 21.13
N PRO A 81 -9.99 28.65 21.42
CA PRO A 81 -10.78 29.34 20.42
C PRO A 81 -10.01 30.55 19.86
N VAL A 82 -10.22 30.89 18.60
CA VAL A 82 -9.45 31.90 17.83
C VAL A 82 -9.39 33.28 18.51
N TRP A 83 -10.39 33.63 19.33
CA TRP A 83 -10.42 34.87 20.11
C TRP A 83 -9.53 34.86 21.37
N ALA A 84 -8.96 33.72 21.74
CA ALA A 84 -8.09 33.55 22.91
C ALA A 84 -6.59 33.45 22.54
N LEU A 85 -6.21 33.80 21.30
CA LEU A 85 -4.81 33.90 20.89
C LEU A 85 -4.24 35.28 21.27
N PRO A 86 -3.03 35.37 21.85
CA PRO A 86 -2.42 36.64 22.30
C PRO A 86 -2.13 37.65 21.18
N ASN A 87 -2.31 37.26 19.91
CA ASN A 87 -2.15 38.11 18.72
C ASN A 87 -3.45 38.20 17.89
N ALA A 88 -4.63 38.10 18.51
CA ALA A 88 -5.88 38.27 17.78
C ALA A 88 -6.05 39.75 17.36
N PRO A 89 -6.33 40.05 16.07
CA PRO A 89 -6.55 41.40 15.60
C PRO A 89 -7.79 42.02 16.28
N ASP A 90 -7.69 43.30 16.61
CA ASP A 90 -8.74 44.07 17.27
C ASP A 90 -10.01 44.13 16.41
N MET A 91 -10.99 43.29 16.78
CA MET A 91 -12.27 43.12 16.09
C MET A 91 -13.16 44.36 16.19
N THR A 92 -12.86 45.34 17.07
CA THR A 92 -13.63 46.58 17.17
C THR A 92 -13.40 47.53 16.00
N LYS A 93 -12.33 47.31 15.23
CA LYS A 93 -11.98 48.09 14.03
C LYS A 93 -12.39 47.41 12.73
N TRP A 94 -13.05 46.25 12.79
CA TRP A 94 -13.44 45.52 11.59
C TRP A 94 -14.79 46.01 11.08
N THR A 95 -14.78 46.79 10.00
CA THR A 95 -15.97 47.11 9.21
C THR A 95 -16.07 46.15 8.03
N TRP A 96 -17.24 45.53 7.86
CA TRP A 96 -17.54 44.74 6.67
C TRP A 96 -17.93 45.67 5.52
N GLU A 97 -17.20 45.60 4.40
CA GLU A 97 -17.62 46.21 3.13
C GLU A 97 -18.05 45.12 2.13
N PRO A 98 -19.15 45.33 1.36
CA PRO A 98 -19.57 44.41 0.32
C PRO A 98 -18.54 44.35 -0.84
N PRO A 99 -18.41 43.21 -1.53
CA PRO A 99 -17.50 43.07 -2.66
C PRO A 99 -17.86 44.05 -3.78
N LYS A 100 -16.92 44.92 -4.13
CA LYS A 100 -17.08 45.94 -5.18
C LYS A 100 -17.17 45.29 -6.56
N PRO A 101 -18.01 45.81 -7.47
CA PRO A 101 -18.14 45.29 -8.83
C PRO A 101 -16.81 45.39 -9.61
N PRO A 102 -16.59 44.55 -10.64
CA PRO A 102 -15.33 44.49 -11.39
C PRO A 102 -14.85 45.81 -12.00
N SER A 103 -15.74 46.79 -12.15
CA SER A 103 -15.45 48.13 -12.68
C SER A 103 -14.70 49.07 -11.72
N CYS A 104 -14.62 48.74 -10.42
CA CYS A 104 -13.96 49.58 -9.41
C CYS A 104 -12.56 49.11 -9.03
N TRP A 105 -11.98 48.18 -9.79
CA TRP A 105 -10.61 47.72 -9.56
C TRP A 105 -9.65 48.77 -10.11
N PRO A 106 -8.70 49.30 -9.32
CA PRO A 106 -7.73 50.25 -9.83
C PRO A 106 -6.90 49.59 -10.94
N GLN A 107 -6.93 50.20 -12.13
CA GLN A 107 -6.02 49.90 -13.22
C GLN A 107 -4.59 50.11 -12.70
N LEU A 108 -3.83 49.01 -12.60
CA LEU A 108 -2.41 49.06 -12.27
C LEU A 108 -1.68 49.89 -13.32
N SER A 109 -1.16 51.04 -12.88
CA SER A 109 -0.21 51.86 -13.61
C SER A 109 0.98 50.99 -14.03
N GLN A 110 1.32 51.05 -15.32
CA GLN A 110 2.57 50.51 -15.83
C GLN A 110 3.73 51.18 -15.08
N GLN A 111 4.40 50.44 -14.21
CA GLN A 111 5.65 50.87 -13.61
C GLN A 111 6.76 50.73 -14.64
N GLU A 112 7.43 51.86 -14.88
CA GLU A 112 8.70 51.99 -15.58
C GLU A 112 9.74 51.00 -15.04
N ILE A 113 10.48 50.44 -15.98
CA ILE A 113 11.62 49.56 -15.72
C ILE A 113 12.82 50.46 -15.42
N GLU A 114 13.18 50.58 -14.14
CA GLU A 114 14.52 51.02 -13.75
C GLU A 114 15.49 49.80 -13.71
N PRO A 115 16.75 49.98 -14.13
CA PRO A 115 17.71 48.87 -14.25
C PRO A 115 18.41 48.55 -12.92
N GLU A 116 18.57 47.26 -12.64
CA GLU A 116 19.33 46.71 -11.51
C GLU A 116 20.84 47.03 -11.61
N PRO A 117 21.53 47.32 -10.48
CA PRO A 117 22.94 47.62 -10.45
C PRO A 117 23.80 46.35 -10.49
N SER A 118 24.83 46.39 -11.32
CA SER A 118 25.85 45.35 -11.48
C SER A 118 26.91 45.46 -10.38
N LEU A 119 27.14 44.40 -9.62
CA LEU A 119 28.30 44.27 -8.72
C LEU A 119 29.27 43.23 -9.27
N LEU A 120 30.35 43.70 -9.90
CA LEU A 120 31.63 42.99 -9.94
C LEU A 120 32.77 43.98 -9.60
N PRO A 121 33.82 43.54 -8.87
CA PRO A 121 34.89 44.43 -8.45
C PRO A 121 35.93 44.62 -9.56
N GLU A 122 36.36 45.87 -9.65
CA GLU A 122 37.39 46.44 -10.49
C GLU A 122 38.80 46.09 -9.94
N PHE A 123 39.67 45.52 -10.78
CA PHE A 123 41.11 45.54 -10.57
C PHE A 123 41.78 46.05 -11.86
N ALA A 124 42.57 47.11 -11.70
CA ALA A 124 43.19 47.91 -12.75
C ALA A 124 44.33 47.20 -13.51
N PRO A 125 44.62 47.60 -14.77
CA PRO A 125 45.69 47.03 -15.59
C PRO A 125 46.94 47.93 -15.71
N LYS A 126 48.09 47.32 -16.05
CA LYS A 126 49.26 47.93 -16.73
C LYS A 126 50.25 46.82 -17.18
N PRO A 127 51.15 47.03 -18.16
CA PRO A 127 50.89 47.08 -19.60
C PRO A 127 51.79 46.10 -20.41
N CYS A 128 51.30 45.50 -21.50
CA CYS A 128 52.17 44.94 -22.55
C CYS A 128 51.56 45.18 -23.96
N GLU A 129 52.43 45.63 -24.86
CA GLU A 129 52.25 45.89 -26.29
C GLU A 129 52.02 44.62 -27.15
N PRO A 130 51.60 44.76 -28.43
CA PRO A 130 50.67 43.84 -29.09
C PRO A 130 51.32 42.80 -30.01
N PRO A 131 50.51 41.80 -30.44
CA PRO A 131 50.48 41.46 -31.86
C PRO A 131 49.06 41.59 -32.46
N GLN A 132 49.06 41.87 -33.76
CA GLN A 132 47.95 42.28 -34.63
C GLN A 132 46.76 41.31 -34.73
N PRO A 133 45.58 41.80 -35.17
CA PRO A 133 44.31 41.07 -35.08
C PRO A 133 44.00 40.23 -36.33
N PRO A 134 43.27 39.10 -36.19
CA PRO A 134 42.36 38.65 -37.23
C PRO A 134 40.97 39.29 -37.02
N VAL A 135 40.56 40.01 -38.05
CA VAL A 135 39.25 40.61 -38.33
C VAL A 135 38.10 39.83 -37.68
N THR A 136 37.43 40.46 -36.70
CA THR A 136 36.09 40.06 -36.26
C THR A 136 35.10 41.06 -36.85
N SER A 137 34.40 40.65 -37.90
CA SER A 137 33.20 41.32 -38.39
C SER A 137 32.14 40.24 -38.58
N ALA A 138 31.15 40.19 -37.68
CA ALA A 138 29.77 39.80 -37.94
C ALA A 138 29.03 39.50 -36.62
N LEU A 139 28.42 40.53 -36.04
CA LEU A 139 27.22 40.36 -35.21
C LEU A 139 26.15 41.26 -35.84
N GLY A 140 25.14 40.65 -36.47
CA GLY A 140 24.00 41.40 -37.00
C GLY A 140 23.48 40.96 -38.37
N HIS A 141 23.18 39.68 -38.57
CA HIS A 141 22.20 39.33 -39.60
C HIS A 141 21.37 38.12 -39.15
N LEU A 142 20.15 38.41 -38.70
CA LEU A 142 19.09 37.43 -38.54
C LEU A 142 18.65 37.04 -39.95
N GLU A 143 19.28 36.03 -40.53
CA GLU A 143 18.90 35.53 -41.85
C GLU A 143 17.49 34.95 -41.81
N THR A 144 16.53 35.68 -42.37
CA THR A 144 15.39 35.11 -43.07
C THR A 144 15.90 34.35 -44.30
N VAL A 145 16.51 33.18 -44.10
CA VAL A 145 16.81 32.26 -45.21
C VAL A 145 15.49 31.70 -45.70
N GLN A 146 15.09 32.15 -46.89
CA GLN A 146 14.03 31.55 -47.69
C GLN A 146 14.52 30.14 -48.10
N GLU A 147 14.15 29.14 -47.29
CA GLU A 147 14.50 27.71 -47.41
C GLU A 147 13.81 27.11 -48.67
N ARG A 148 14.33 27.44 -49.87
CA ARG A 148 13.97 26.85 -51.19
C ARG A 148 15.14 26.10 -51.84
N SER A 149 16.22 25.86 -51.11
CA SER A 149 17.29 24.98 -51.58
C SER A 149 16.83 23.52 -51.50
N THR A 150 16.71 22.89 -52.67
CA THR A 150 16.86 21.44 -52.78
C THR A 150 18.12 21.04 -52.01
N PRO A 151 18.09 19.97 -51.18
CA PRO A 151 19.29 19.56 -50.47
C PRO A 151 20.37 19.22 -51.49
N ARG A 152 21.56 19.81 -51.36
CA ARG A 152 22.72 19.60 -52.25
C ARG A 152 23.02 18.13 -52.56
N LEU A 153 22.57 17.22 -51.71
CA LEU A 153 22.65 15.77 -51.88
C LEU A 153 21.86 15.20 -53.08
N LEU A 154 20.82 15.90 -53.55
CA LEU A 154 20.13 15.58 -54.80
C LEU A 154 20.81 16.21 -56.02
N ASP A 155 21.58 17.28 -55.79
CA ASP A 155 22.24 18.04 -56.83
C ASP A 155 23.65 17.49 -57.14
N ASP A 156 24.23 16.71 -56.22
CA ASP A 156 25.48 15.96 -56.45
C ASP A 156 25.20 14.70 -57.28
N PRO A 157 25.58 14.68 -58.57
CA PRO A 157 25.31 13.56 -59.48
C PRO A 157 26.03 12.27 -59.05
N HIS A 158 26.99 12.35 -58.11
CA HIS A 158 27.75 11.20 -57.64
C HIS A 158 27.25 10.63 -56.30
N SER A 159 26.21 11.20 -55.68
CA SER A 159 25.68 10.63 -54.45
C SER A 159 25.05 9.25 -54.72
N PRO A 160 25.58 8.16 -54.15
CA PRO A 160 25.05 6.81 -54.39
C PRO A 160 23.59 6.68 -53.93
N LEU A 161 23.20 7.49 -52.96
CA LEU A 161 21.85 7.50 -52.39
C LEU A 161 20.85 8.21 -53.30
N GLY A 162 21.26 9.33 -53.91
CA GLY A 162 20.48 10.03 -54.92
C GLY A 162 20.25 9.15 -56.16
N LEU A 163 21.33 8.55 -56.67
CA LEU A 163 21.30 7.63 -57.82
C LEU A 163 20.39 6.42 -57.58
N ASP A 164 20.49 5.76 -56.42
CA ASP A 164 19.64 4.61 -56.10
C ASP A 164 18.15 5.01 -55.98
N LEU A 165 17.86 6.18 -55.43
CA LEU A 165 16.48 6.67 -55.27
C LEU A 165 15.88 7.09 -56.62
N GLN A 166 16.66 7.75 -57.47
CA GLN A 166 16.26 8.12 -58.83
C GLN A 166 16.05 6.88 -59.70
N HIS A 167 16.93 5.89 -59.61
CA HIS A 167 16.75 4.59 -60.26
C HIS A 167 15.47 3.91 -59.76
N LEU A 168 15.22 3.87 -58.45
CA LEU A 168 13.97 3.30 -57.93
C LEU A 168 12.71 4.02 -58.44
N TYR A 169 12.79 5.32 -58.72
CA TYR A 169 11.67 6.13 -59.21
C TYR A 169 11.46 6.05 -60.74
N ASN A 170 12.55 5.94 -61.51
CA ASN A 170 12.51 5.95 -62.98
C ASN A 170 12.37 4.56 -63.58
N THR A 171 12.77 3.50 -62.89
CA THR A 171 12.63 2.13 -63.40
C THR A 171 11.18 1.67 -63.32
N ASP A 172 10.64 1.22 -64.46
CA ASP A 172 9.37 0.50 -64.50
C ASP A 172 9.59 -0.96 -64.07
N TRP A 173 9.18 -1.26 -62.84
CA TRP A 173 9.35 -2.57 -62.24
C TRP A 173 8.28 -3.54 -62.75
N ARG A 174 8.71 -4.69 -63.26
CA ARG A 174 7.79 -5.77 -63.70
C ARG A 174 7.25 -6.63 -62.55
N SER A 175 7.91 -6.63 -61.38
CA SER A 175 7.53 -7.45 -60.23
C SER A 175 7.82 -6.71 -58.91
N GLY A 176 6.92 -6.87 -57.93
CA GLY A 176 7.07 -6.33 -56.58
C GLY A 176 8.25 -6.93 -55.82
N LYS A 177 8.62 -8.19 -56.08
CA LYS A 177 9.82 -8.81 -55.49
C LYS A 177 11.10 -8.09 -55.93
N GLY A 178 11.21 -7.75 -57.21
CA GLY A 178 12.35 -7.00 -57.75
C GLY A 178 12.48 -5.62 -57.12
N PHE A 179 11.36 -4.88 -57.08
CA PHE A 179 11.30 -3.57 -56.41
C PHE A 179 11.69 -3.68 -54.94
N ASN A 180 11.11 -4.62 -54.20
CA ASN A 180 11.35 -4.77 -52.76
C ASN A 180 12.82 -5.10 -52.45
N ASN A 181 13.47 -5.96 -53.25
CA ASN A 181 14.89 -6.25 -53.11
C ASN A 181 15.75 -5.01 -53.29
N ARG A 182 15.49 -4.20 -54.33
CA ARG A 182 16.22 -2.95 -54.56
C ARG A 182 15.93 -1.91 -53.49
N PHE A 183 14.67 -1.79 -53.07
CA PHE A 183 14.27 -0.88 -52.01
C PHE A 183 14.91 -1.24 -50.65
N GLN A 184 15.06 -2.53 -50.35
CA GLN A 184 15.80 -2.98 -49.17
C GLN A 184 17.29 -2.66 -49.25
N ARG A 185 17.91 -2.79 -50.43
CA ARG A 185 19.31 -2.35 -50.64
C ARG A 185 19.44 -0.85 -50.39
N PHE A 186 18.54 -0.05 -50.95
CA PHE A 186 18.47 1.38 -50.68
C PHE A 186 18.31 1.68 -49.19
N ALA A 187 17.41 0.99 -48.48
CA ALA A 187 17.22 1.19 -47.05
C ALA A 187 18.49 0.89 -46.24
N ARG A 188 19.25 -0.17 -46.58
CA ARG A 188 20.55 -0.47 -45.95
C ARG A 188 21.59 0.62 -46.22
N LEU A 189 21.64 1.12 -47.46
CA LEU A 189 22.53 2.21 -47.84
C LEU A 189 22.18 3.49 -47.08
N LEU A 190 20.90 3.85 -47.00
CA LEU A 190 20.41 4.96 -46.19
C LEU A 190 20.77 4.81 -44.71
N GLN A 191 20.59 3.63 -44.13
CA GLN A 191 21.01 3.36 -42.75
C GLN A 191 22.51 3.61 -42.56
N LYS A 192 23.35 3.14 -43.50
CA LYS A 192 24.80 3.32 -43.48
C LYS A 192 25.18 4.80 -43.53
N GLU A 193 24.66 5.55 -44.50
CA GLU A 193 24.96 6.98 -44.65
C GLU A 193 24.55 7.80 -43.43
N ILE A 194 23.36 7.53 -42.87
CA ILE A 194 22.94 8.18 -41.62
C ILE A 194 23.88 7.79 -40.48
N SER A 195 24.20 6.49 -40.32
CA SER A 195 25.03 6.01 -39.22
C SER A 195 26.44 6.60 -39.22
N GLN A 196 26.98 6.93 -40.38
CA GLN A 196 28.27 7.60 -40.55
C GLN A 196 28.21 9.11 -40.32
N GLY A 197 27.01 9.67 -40.09
CA GLY A 197 26.81 11.10 -39.88
C GLY A 197 26.89 11.94 -41.16
N GLN A 198 26.84 11.32 -42.35
CA GLN A 198 26.93 12.04 -43.63
C GLN A 198 25.67 12.86 -43.92
N LEU A 199 24.51 12.45 -43.39
CA LEU A 199 23.23 13.11 -43.62
C LEU A 199 22.78 13.93 -42.41
N ARG A 200 22.56 15.24 -42.58
CA ARG A 200 21.98 16.10 -41.55
C ARG A 200 20.47 15.87 -41.40
N GLY A 201 19.89 16.30 -40.28
CA GLY A 201 18.48 16.05 -39.98
C GLY A 201 17.45 16.55 -41.00
N SER A 202 17.74 17.66 -41.69
CA SER A 202 16.91 18.14 -42.82
C SER A 202 17.02 17.23 -44.03
N GLU A 203 18.21 16.76 -44.37
CA GLU A 203 18.48 15.87 -45.50
C GLU A 203 17.85 14.51 -45.26
N ILE A 204 17.97 13.94 -44.05
CA ILE A 204 17.28 12.71 -43.65
C ILE A 204 15.77 12.83 -43.88
N LEU A 205 15.18 13.97 -43.51
CA LEU A 205 13.75 14.19 -43.69
C LEU A 205 13.37 14.22 -45.18
N VAL A 206 14.13 14.92 -46.01
CA VAL A 206 13.87 14.99 -47.46
C VAL A 206 14.00 13.61 -48.09
N VAL A 207 15.13 12.93 -47.87
CA VAL A 207 15.40 11.59 -48.39
C VAL A 207 14.35 10.58 -47.95
N TYR A 208 13.97 10.58 -46.66
CA TYR A 208 12.90 9.72 -46.15
C TYR A 208 11.55 10.01 -46.82
N SER A 209 11.21 11.30 -47.00
CA SER A 209 9.95 11.70 -47.62
C SER A 209 9.86 11.29 -49.09
N LEU A 210 10.99 11.38 -49.82
CA LEU A 210 11.10 10.95 -51.21
C LEU A 210 11.03 9.43 -51.31
N ALA A 211 11.82 8.70 -50.53
CA ALA A 211 11.79 7.24 -50.50
C ALA A 211 10.38 6.71 -50.20
N ARG A 212 9.66 7.36 -49.29
CA ARG A 212 8.25 7.06 -49.03
C ARG A 212 7.36 7.32 -50.24
N ARG A 213 7.52 8.44 -50.95
CA ARG A 213 6.75 8.73 -52.18
C ARG A 213 7.02 7.68 -53.26
N VAL A 214 8.28 7.29 -53.47
CA VAL A 214 8.66 6.21 -54.40
C VAL A 214 7.95 4.92 -54.02
N PHE A 215 7.97 4.55 -52.73
CA PHE A 215 7.29 3.34 -52.25
C PHE A 215 5.77 3.38 -52.43
N VAL A 216 5.12 4.52 -52.14
CA VAL A 216 3.69 4.69 -52.33
C VAL A 216 3.32 4.62 -53.82
N ARG A 217 4.09 5.28 -54.70
CA ARG A 217 3.91 5.19 -56.16
C ARG A 217 4.03 3.75 -56.64
N ALA A 218 5.05 3.03 -56.19
CA ALA A 218 5.23 1.61 -56.50
C ALA A 218 4.03 0.76 -56.00
N GLY A 219 3.46 1.06 -54.83
CA GLY A 219 2.25 0.41 -54.34
C GLY A 219 0.98 0.69 -55.15
N HIS A 220 0.93 1.79 -55.92
CA HIS A 220 -0.14 2.06 -56.88
C HIS A 220 0.07 1.32 -58.21
N ALA A 221 1.32 1.23 -58.67
CA ALA A 221 1.67 0.55 -59.92
C ALA A 221 1.68 -0.99 -59.77
N LEU A 222 2.09 -1.49 -58.60
CA LEU A 222 2.28 -2.91 -58.31
C LEU A 222 1.31 -3.35 -57.21
N PRO A 223 0.25 -4.11 -57.56
CA PRO A 223 -0.72 -4.62 -56.59
C PRO A 223 -0.11 -5.44 -55.46
N GLU A 224 0.99 -6.16 -55.75
CA GLU A 224 1.76 -6.96 -54.78
C GLU A 224 2.29 -6.12 -53.61
N LEU A 225 2.55 -4.82 -53.84
CA LEU A 225 3.06 -3.90 -52.82
C LEU A 225 1.94 -3.14 -52.11
N LYS A 226 0.68 -3.35 -52.49
CA LYS A 226 -0.46 -2.67 -51.86
C LYS A 226 -0.63 -3.18 -50.43
N GLY A 227 -0.28 -2.33 -49.47
CA GLY A 227 -0.27 -2.69 -48.05
C GLY A 227 1.07 -3.21 -47.55
N ALA A 228 2.11 -3.21 -48.39
CA ALA A 228 3.47 -3.52 -47.96
C ALA A 228 3.93 -2.53 -46.88
N SER A 229 4.65 -3.05 -45.89
CA SER A 229 5.05 -2.31 -44.70
C SER A 229 6.19 -1.33 -45.01
N LEU A 230 6.06 -0.08 -44.54
CA LEU A 230 7.15 0.92 -44.54
C LEU A 230 8.14 0.70 -43.38
N LEU A 231 7.95 -0.35 -42.59
CA LEU A 231 8.78 -0.66 -41.43
C LEU A 231 10.27 -0.85 -41.77
N PRO A 232 10.69 -1.46 -42.90
CA PRO A 232 12.11 -1.55 -43.25
C PRO A 232 12.77 -0.17 -43.43
N LEU A 233 12.07 0.77 -44.08
CA LEU A 233 12.56 2.15 -44.26
C LEU A 233 12.63 2.88 -42.91
N LEU A 234 11.58 2.77 -42.09
CA LEU A 234 11.58 3.34 -40.74
C LEU A 234 12.72 2.78 -39.89
N SER A 235 12.92 1.46 -39.95
CA SER A 235 13.99 0.75 -39.23
C SER A 235 15.36 1.27 -39.65
N ALA A 236 15.63 1.35 -40.95
CA ALA A 236 16.87 1.89 -41.49
C ALA A 236 17.16 3.31 -40.98
N VAL A 237 16.18 4.21 -41.06
CA VAL A 237 16.36 5.60 -40.61
C VAL A 237 16.56 5.69 -39.09
N ILE A 238 15.75 4.99 -38.30
CA ILE A 238 15.82 5.04 -36.83
C ILE A 238 17.12 4.42 -36.32
N ASN A 239 17.52 3.27 -36.86
CA ASN A 239 18.78 2.61 -36.50
C ASN A 239 19.98 3.45 -36.94
N GLY A 240 19.91 4.06 -38.13
CA GLY A 240 20.91 5.00 -38.60
C GLY A 240 21.07 6.19 -37.65
N ILE A 241 19.97 6.86 -37.27
CA ILE A 241 20.00 7.99 -36.35
C ILE A 241 20.53 7.56 -34.97
N SER A 242 20.11 6.39 -34.48
CA SER A 242 20.58 5.85 -33.20
C SER A 242 22.07 5.55 -33.22
N ALA A 243 22.62 5.04 -34.33
CA ALA A 243 24.04 4.77 -34.49
C ALA A 243 24.83 6.09 -34.59
N ALA A 244 24.36 7.04 -35.40
CA ALA A 244 24.98 8.35 -35.55
C ALA A 244 25.03 9.12 -34.23
N LYS A 245 23.97 9.04 -33.42
CA LYS A 245 23.94 9.64 -32.07
C LYS A 245 24.99 9.06 -31.13
N ARG A 246 25.33 7.76 -31.26
CA ARG A 246 26.38 7.12 -30.45
C ARG A 246 27.77 7.62 -30.85
N LEU A 247 27.99 7.91 -32.13
CA LEU A 247 29.25 8.47 -32.62
C LEU A 247 29.38 9.97 -32.31
N ASN A 248 28.30 10.72 -32.49
CA ASN A 248 28.26 12.15 -32.25
C ASN A 248 26.95 12.57 -31.56
N PRO A 249 26.97 12.85 -30.24
CA PRO A 249 25.79 13.31 -29.50
C PRO A 249 25.19 14.63 -30.03
N THR A 250 25.98 15.46 -30.72
CA THR A 250 25.53 16.73 -31.29
C THR A 250 24.79 16.57 -32.63
N PHE A 251 24.93 15.40 -33.29
CA PHE A 251 24.26 15.08 -34.55
C PHE A 251 22.73 15.11 -34.44
N VAL A 252 22.21 15.02 -33.21
CA VAL A 252 20.79 14.86 -32.95
C VAL A 252 19.98 16.01 -33.58
N THR A 253 19.08 15.61 -34.48
CA THR A 253 18.25 16.53 -35.26
C THR A 253 17.41 17.42 -34.33
N SER A 254 17.73 18.71 -34.31
CA SER A 254 17.03 19.72 -33.50
C SER A 254 15.60 19.99 -33.99
N LYS A 255 15.31 19.67 -35.27
CA LYS A 255 14.01 19.93 -35.89
C LYS A 255 12.98 18.86 -35.45
N PRO A 256 11.90 19.24 -34.74
CA PRO A 256 10.87 18.29 -34.27
C PRO A 256 10.06 17.65 -35.40
N ARG A 257 10.06 18.24 -36.61
CA ARG A 257 9.27 17.77 -37.76
C ARG A 257 9.62 16.33 -38.17
N LEU A 258 10.91 15.98 -38.23
CA LEU A 258 11.36 14.62 -38.57
C LEU A 258 10.77 13.60 -37.60
N TRP A 259 10.91 13.85 -36.30
CA TRP A 259 10.39 12.99 -35.24
C TRP A 259 8.87 12.83 -35.29
N ILE A 260 8.13 13.93 -35.55
CA ILE A 260 6.68 13.89 -35.70
C ILE A 260 6.27 13.00 -36.88
N ILE A 261 6.99 13.08 -38.00
CA ILE A 261 6.72 12.29 -39.21
C ILE A 261 7.01 10.81 -38.97
N LEU A 262 8.17 10.48 -38.39
CA LEU A 262 8.54 9.10 -38.05
C LEU A 262 7.51 8.47 -37.09
N LEU A 263 7.11 9.18 -36.03
CA LEU A 263 6.10 8.70 -35.08
C LEU A 263 4.71 8.56 -35.72
N LYS A 264 4.28 9.52 -36.56
CA LYS A 264 3.01 9.41 -37.30
C LYS A 264 2.99 8.21 -38.23
N HIS A 265 4.10 7.90 -38.88
CA HIS A 265 4.21 6.74 -39.75
C HIS A 265 4.27 5.43 -38.96
N LEU A 266 5.00 5.42 -37.84
CA LEU A 266 5.05 4.28 -36.94
C LEU A 266 3.65 3.96 -36.37
N ALA A 267 2.85 4.97 -36.03
CA ALA A 267 1.46 4.80 -35.61
C ALA A 267 0.52 4.22 -36.68
N ARG A 268 0.91 4.28 -37.97
CA ARG A 268 0.14 3.75 -39.11
C ARG A 268 0.63 2.38 -39.58
N GLN A 269 1.80 1.92 -39.11
CA GLN A 269 2.30 0.59 -39.46
C GLN A 269 1.60 -0.50 -38.64
N GLU A 270 1.78 -1.75 -39.08
CA GLU A 270 1.44 -2.91 -38.27
C GLU A 270 2.14 -2.85 -36.92
N ILE A 271 1.34 -2.97 -35.87
CA ILE A 271 1.80 -2.85 -34.50
C ILE A 271 2.29 -4.21 -34.05
N GLY A 272 3.56 -4.30 -33.74
CA GLY A 272 4.19 -5.53 -33.28
C GLY A 272 5.43 -5.25 -32.44
N GLU A 273 6.23 -6.29 -32.24
CA GLU A 273 7.45 -6.20 -31.43
C GLU A 273 8.47 -5.27 -32.07
N THR A 274 8.64 -5.37 -33.39
CA THR A 274 9.56 -4.55 -34.18
C THR A 274 9.17 -3.07 -34.13
N SER A 275 7.90 -2.73 -34.30
CA SER A 275 7.43 -1.33 -34.16
C SER A 275 7.61 -0.80 -32.73
N ALA A 276 7.46 -1.66 -31.71
CA ALA A 276 7.66 -1.27 -30.31
C ALA A 276 9.14 -1.00 -30.00
N LYS A 277 10.04 -1.84 -30.52
CA LYS A 277 11.49 -1.65 -30.46
C LYS A 277 11.90 -0.35 -31.15
N LEU A 278 11.39 -0.11 -32.36
CA LEU A 278 11.64 1.14 -33.09
C LEU A 278 11.08 2.36 -32.36
N PHE A 279 9.91 2.24 -31.73
CA PHE A 279 9.36 3.32 -30.90
C PHE A 279 10.28 3.63 -29.71
N SER A 280 10.81 2.60 -29.03
CA SER A 280 11.80 2.78 -27.98
C SER A 280 13.05 3.50 -28.47
N LEU A 281 13.63 3.06 -29.59
CA LEU A 281 14.81 3.68 -30.19
C LEU A 281 14.57 5.13 -30.62
N VAL A 282 13.39 5.43 -31.17
CA VAL A 282 12.98 6.80 -31.50
C VAL A 282 12.97 7.67 -30.25
N MET A 283 12.35 7.19 -29.16
CA MET A 283 12.23 7.97 -27.93
C MET A 283 13.56 8.17 -27.21
N GLU A 284 14.43 7.15 -27.26
CA GLU A 284 15.80 7.21 -26.73
C GLU A 284 16.67 8.18 -27.55
N SER A 285 16.57 8.14 -28.87
CA SER A 285 17.34 8.98 -29.78
C SER A 285 16.89 10.44 -29.75
N MET A 286 15.59 10.69 -29.56
CA MET A 286 14.99 12.02 -29.58
C MET A 286 15.53 12.94 -28.47
N PRO A 287 15.95 14.19 -28.80
CA PRO A 287 16.44 15.14 -27.80
C PRO A 287 15.30 15.66 -26.92
N ALA A 288 15.62 16.01 -25.68
CA ALA A 288 14.63 16.41 -24.68
C ALA A 288 13.74 17.59 -25.13
N ARG A 289 14.31 18.57 -25.84
CA ARG A 289 13.57 19.73 -26.40
C ARG A 289 12.48 19.31 -27.40
N CYS A 290 12.70 18.23 -28.16
CA CYS A 290 11.73 17.73 -29.15
C CYS A 290 10.61 16.89 -28.50
N ARG A 291 10.87 16.24 -27.35
CA ARG A 291 9.93 15.35 -26.66
C ARG A 291 8.61 16.02 -26.28
N PHE A 292 8.64 17.30 -25.91
CA PHE A 292 7.42 18.05 -25.58
C PHE A 292 6.58 18.34 -26.84
N ARG A 293 7.24 18.76 -27.92
CA ARG A 293 6.60 19.10 -29.21
C ARG A 293 6.05 17.87 -29.94
N THR A 294 6.58 16.68 -29.67
CA THR A 294 6.14 15.42 -30.30
C THR A 294 5.04 14.69 -29.53
N ARG A 295 4.54 15.25 -28.41
CA ARG A 295 3.52 14.63 -27.55
C ARG A 295 2.29 14.10 -28.31
N GLY A 296 1.76 14.87 -29.26
CA GLY A 296 0.62 14.46 -30.07
C GLY A 296 0.92 13.24 -30.95
N ALA A 297 2.13 13.14 -31.50
CA ALA A 297 2.54 11.99 -32.30
C ALA A 297 2.80 10.75 -31.45
N VAL A 298 3.38 10.92 -30.25
CA VAL A 298 3.52 9.84 -29.25
C VAL A 298 2.15 9.29 -28.84
N LEU A 299 1.17 10.17 -28.63
CA LEU A 299 -0.21 9.78 -28.33
C LEU A 299 -0.83 8.96 -29.45
N ASN A 300 -0.56 9.29 -30.72
CA ASN A 300 -1.06 8.51 -31.85
C ASN A 300 -0.48 7.09 -31.87
N VAL A 301 0.81 6.94 -31.56
CA VAL A 301 1.44 5.61 -31.43
C VAL A 301 0.77 4.82 -30.31
N LEU A 302 0.62 5.42 -29.13
CA LEU A 302 -0.04 4.77 -27.98
C LEU A 302 -1.50 4.43 -28.28
N HIS A 303 -2.24 5.30 -28.97
CA HIS A 303 -3.62 5.03 -29.37
C HIS A 303 -3.69 3.85 -30.32
N ALA A 304 -2.73 3.70 -31.23
CA ALA A 304 -2.62 2.54 -32.08
C ALA A 304 -2.46 1.25 -31.23
N TYR A 305 -1.54 1.25 -30.25
CA TYR A 305 -1.37 0.13 -29.30
C TYR A 305 -2.63 -0.15 -28.48
N PHE A 306 -3.32 0.89 -28.00
CA PHE A 306 -4.56 0.72 -27.26
C PHE A 306 -5.67 0.14 -28.14
N LYS A 307 -5.79 0.57 -29.39
CA LYS A 307 -6.75 -0.01 -30.34
C LYS A 307 -6.46 -1.49 -30.59
N LEU A 308 -5.17 -1.86 -30.71
CA LEU A 308 -4.73 -3.26 -30.80
C LEU A 308 -5.22 -4.06 -29.58
N TRP A 309 -4.96 -3.57 -28.37
CA TRP A 309 -5.35 -4.26 -27.14
C TRP A 309 -6.84 -4.16 -26.78
N GLN A 310 -7.61 -3.23 -27.34
CA GLN A 310 -9.05 -3.14 -27.14
C GLN A 310 -9.80 -4.20 -27.95
N GLY A 311 -9.26 -4.59 -29.11
CA GLY A 311 -9.84 -5.65 -29.96
C GLY A 311 -9.74 -7.05 -29.36
N SER A 312 -8.98 -7.24 -28.28
CA SER A 312 -8.86 -8.53 -27.62
C SER A 312 -9.85 -8.70 -26.48
N THR A 313 -10.86 -9.51 -26.75
CA THR A 313 -11.91 -9.87 -25.81
C THR A 313 -11.48 -10.94 -24.79
N VAL A 314 -10.26 -11.47 -24.90
CA VAL A 314 -9.79 -12.62 -24.11
C VAL A 314 -9.18 -12.14 -22.78
N HIS A 315 -10.02 -12.08 -21.74
CA HIS A 315 -9.59 -12.08 -20.35
C HIS A 315 -9.39 -13.53 -19.90
N GLY A 316 -8.25 -14.13 -20.27
CA GLY A 316 -7.87 -15.50 -19.91
C GLY A 316 -6.48 -15.55 -19.27
N GLN A 317 -6.27 -16.51 -18.37
CA GLN A 317 -4.98 -16.68 -17.69
C GLN A 317 -3.85 -16.90 -18.71
N PRO A 318 -2.66 -16.30 -18.51
CA PRO A 318 -1.54 -16.44 -19.45
C PRO A 318 -1.00 -17.87 -19.61
N ASN A 319 -1.38 -18.81 -18.74
CA ASN A 319 -0.93 -20.20 -18.81
C ASN A 319 -1.78 -21.04 -19.77
N GLU A 320 -3.00 -20.61 -20.09
CA GLU A 320 -3.87 -21.16 -21.13
C GLU A 320 -4.07 -20.12 -22.23
N TRP A 321 -2.99 -19.44 -22.63
CA TRP A 321 -2.97 -18.96 -24.00
C TRP A 321 -3.12 -20.19 -24.87
N SER A 322 -4.29 -20.29 -25.47
CA SER A 322 -4.70 -21.34 -26.37
C SER A 322 -3.77 -21.26 -27.56
N TRP A 323 -2.60 -21.89 -27.46
CA TRP A 323 -1.89 -22.39 -28.63
C TRP A 323 -2.89 -23.11 -29.54
N SER A 324 -3.94 -23.72 -28.99
CA SER A 324 -5.10 -24.20 -29.74
C SER A 324 -5.89 -23.12 -30.51
N GLU A 325 -6.13 -21.92 -29.99
CA GLU A 325 -6.82 -20.84 -30.71
C GLU A 325 -5.87 -20.13 -31.67
N ALA A 326 -4.60 -19.91 -31.30
CA ALA A 326 -3.59 -19.41 -32.21
C ALA A 326 -3.35 -20.40 -33.37
N SER A 327 -3.28 -21.70 -33.07
CA SER A 327 -3.18 -22.79 -34.04
C SER A 327 -4.45 -22.87 -34.87
N GLN A 328 -5.64 -22.79 -34.29
CA GLN A 328 -6.90 -22.78 -35.03
C GLN A 328 -6.99 -21.56 -35.96
N MET A 329 -6.57 -20.37 -35.51
CA MET A 329 -6.54 -19.18 -36.35
C MET A 329 -5.46 -19.28 -37.44
N LEU A 330 -4.33 -19.95 -37.16
CA LEU A 330 -3.29 -20.26 -38.13
C LEU A 330 -3.77 -21.27 -39.18
N GLU A 331 -4.47 -22.33 -38.77
CA GLU A 331 -5.11 -23.32 -39.64
C GLU A 331 -6.17 -22.66 -40.51
N LEU A 332 -7.01 -21.79 -39.94
CA LEU A 332 -7.97 -21.01 -40.71
C LEU A 332 -7.25 -20.10 -41.70
N ALA A 333 -6.20 -19.39 -41.28
CA ALA A 333 -5.40 -18.55 -42.18
C ALA A 333 -4.82 -19.38 -43.34
N SER A 334 -4.22 -20.53 -43.04
CA SER A 334 -3.65 -21.45 -44.02
C SER A 334 -4.72 -22.00 -44.98
N THR A 335 -5.89 -22.37 -44.47
CA THR A 335 -7.03 -22.82 -45.28
C THR A 335 -7.48 -21.75 -46.26
N TRP A 336 -7.57 -20.48 -45.81
CA TRP A 336 -7.95 -19.37 -46.67
C TRP A 336 -6.86 -19.01 -47.68
N VAL A 337 -5.57 -19.17 -47.34
CA VAL A 337 -4.46 -19.02 -48.30
C VAL A 337 -4.54 -20.11 -49.36
N GLY A 338 -4.75 -21.37 -48.99
CA GLY A 338 -4.91 -22.47 -49.96
C GLY A 338 -6.06 -22.23 -50.94
N ARG A 339 -7.20 -21.72 -50.46
CA ARG A 339 -8.32 -21.32 -51.35
C ARG A 339 -7.98 -20.17 -52.29
N VAL A 340 -7.09 -19.25 -51.89
CA VAL A 340 -6.58 -18.19 -52.77
C VAL A 340 -5.68 -18.79 -53.84
N ASP A 341 -4.86 -19.77 -53.50
CA ASP A 341 -3.99 -20.47 -54.46
C ASP A 341 -4.83 -21.27 -55.48
N GLU A 342 -5.88 -21.96 -55.04
CA GLU A 342 -6.86 -22.64 -55.92
C GLU A 342 -7.54 -21.67 -56.88
N LEU A 343 -8.06 -20.53 -56.37
CA LEU A 343 -8.64 -19.48 -57.20
C LEU A 343 -7.61 -18.91 -58.18
N THR A 344 -6.35 -18.79 -57.78
CA THR A 344 -5.27 -18.34 -58.67
C THR A 344 -5.02 -19.34 -59.79
N GLY A 345 -5.15 -20.63 -59.52
CA GLY A 345 -5.14 -21.68 -60.54
C GLY A 345 -6.30 -21.54 -61.53
N MET A 346 -7.53 -21.38 -61.04
CA MET A 346 -8.72 -21.21 -61.89
C MET A 346 -8.63 -19.94 -62.74
N ILE A 347 -8.19 -18.82 -62.16
CA ILE A 347 -7.96 -17.56 -62.91
C ILE A 347 -6.98 -17.79 -64.08
N LYS A 348 -5.90 -18.56 -63.88
CA LYS A 348 -4.95 -18.86 -64.96
C LYS A 348 -5.59 -19.70 -66.05
N SER A 349 -6.39 -20.72 -65.70
CA SER A 349 -7.11 -21.55 -66.66
C SER A 349 -8.15 -20.75 -67.46
N ASP A 350 -8.96 -19.93 -66.78
CA ASP A 350 -9.98 -19.08 -67.43
C ASP A 350 -9.34 -18.09 -68.41
N LEU A 351 -8.18 -17.50 -68.04
CA LEU A 351 -7.41 -16.63 -68.93
C LEU A 351 -6.86 -17.38 -70.14
N ALA A 352 -6.39 -18.63 -69.97
CA ALA A 352 -5.92 -19.47 -71.08
C ALA A 352 -7.05 -19.86 -72.04
N LEU A 353 -8.28 -20.02 -71.53
CA LEU A 353 -9.48 -20.32 -72.30
C LEU A 353 -10.19 -19.07 -72.86
N GLY A 354 -9.68 -17.87 -72.61
CA GLY A 354 -10.30 -16.61 -73.06
C GLY A 354 -11.54 -16.18 -72.27
N GLN A 355 -11.84 -16.81 -71.15
CA GLN A 355 -13.00 -16.53 -70.28
C GLN A 355 -12.73 -15.34 -69.33
N ILE A 356 -12.62 -14.14 -69.90
CA ILE A 356 -12.21 -12.94 -69.15
C ILE A 356 -13.20 -12.56 -68.03
N LYS A 357 -14.51 -12.80 -68.23
CA LYS A 357 -15.54 -12.48 -67.21
C LYS A 357 -15.39 -13.36 -65.98
N ASP A 358 -15.14 -14.65 -66.16
CA ASP A 358 -15.01 -15.62 -65.08
C ASP A 358 -13.69 -15.41 -64.32
N ALA A 359 -12.60 -15.18 -65.05
CA ALA A 359 -11.32 -14.77 -64.48
C ALA A 359 -11.44 -13.52 -63.58
N ARG A 360 -12.21 -12.50 -64.02
CA ARG A 360 -12.47 -11.29 -63.21
C ARG A 360 -13.26 -11.60 -61.94
N SER A 361 -14.30 -12.42 -62.04
CA SER A 361 -15.10 -12.86 -60.88
C SER A 361 -14.23 -13.59 -59.85
N HIS A 362 -13.42 -14.54 -60.32
CA HIS A 362 -12.48 -15.29 -59.48
C HIS A 362 -11.41 -14.38 -58.86
N MET A 363 -10.91 -13.37 -59.57
CA MET A 363 -9.99 -12.36 -59.00
C MET A 363 -10.61 -11.57 -57.86
N ASP A 364 -11.88 -11.15 -57.99
CA ASP A 364 -12.57 -10.40 -56.93
C ASP A 364 -12.90 -11.29 -55.71
N ALA A 365 -13.17 -12.58 -55.93
CA ALA A 365 -13.29 -13.58 -54.88
C ALA A 365 -11.94 -13.78 -54.16
N ALA A 366 -10.86 -13.99 -54.90
CA ALA A 366 -9.51 -14.16 -54.36
C ALA A 366 -9.08 -12.95 -53.52
N ARG A 367 -9.39 -11.72 -53.98
CA ARG A 367 -9.10 -10.49 -53.21
C ARG A 367 -9.85 -10.46 -51.87
N ARG A 368 -11.12 -10.87 -51.83
CA ARG A 368 -11.91 -10.97 -50.59
C ARG A 368 -11.34 -12.03 -49.64
N LEU A 369 -10.93 -13.18 -50.18
CA LEU A 369 -10.33 -14.26 -49.38
C LEU A 369 -8.95 -13.89 -48.84
N CYS A 370 -8.11 -13.23 -49.64
CA CYS A 370 -6.82 -12.72 -49.21
C CYS A 370 -6.97 -11.72 -48.05
N GLY A 371 -7.97 -10.83 -48.12
CA GLY A 371 -8.31 -9.95 -47.00
C GLY A 371 -8.78 -10.67 -45.73
N LYS A 372 -9.42 -11.85 -45.86
CA LYS A 372 -9.78 -12.70 -44.71
C LYS A 372 -8.55 -13.42 -44.15
N ALA A 373 -7.74 -14.03 -45.00
CA ALA A 373 -6.49 -14.70 -44.63
C ALA A 373 -5.58 -13.73 -43.85
N GLN A 374 -5.36 -12.53 -44.36
CA GLN A 374 -4.55 -11.50 -43.70
C GLN A 374 -5.10 -11.12 -42.31
N ARG A 375 -6.42 -11.02 -42.15
CA ARG A 375 -7.03 -10.78 -40.83
C ARG A 375 -6.76 -11.93 -39.87
N PHE A 376 -6.84 -13.18 -40.32
CA PHE A 376 -6.53 -14.35 -39.49
C PHE A 376 -5.04 -14.43 -39.16
N THR A 377 -4.14 -14.22 -40.12
CA THR A 377 -2.69 -14.17 -39.86
C THR A 377 -2.32 -13.06 -38.89
N LEU A 378 -2.90 -11.86 -39.02
CA LEU A 378 -2.72 -10.77 -38.06
C LEU A 378 -3.29 -11.12 -36.68
N LYS A 379 -4.44 -11.82 -36.62
CA LYS A 379 -5.00 -12.31 -35.36
C LYS A 379 -4.14 -13.39 -34.73
N THR A 380 -3.53 -14.29 -35.50
CA THR A 380 -2.58 -15.29 -35.02
C THR A 380 -1.30 -14.63 -34.54
N ALA A 381 -0.68 -13.75 -35.33
CA ALA A 381 0.49 -12.99 -34.91
C ALA A 381 0.20 -12.15 -33.65
N TYR A 382 -1.03 -11.64 -33.51
CA TYR A 382 -1.52 -10.98 -32.31
C TYR A 382 -1.60 -11.94 -31.12
N LEU A 383 -2.21 -13.12 -31.27
CA LEU A 383 -2.31 -14.16 -30.24
C LEU A 383 -0.93 -14.71 -29.84
N MET A 384 0.03 -14.70 -30.77
CA MET A 384 1.41 -15.10 -30.56
C MET A 384 2.31 -13.97 -30.04
N SER A 385 1.88 -12.72 -30.13
CA SER A 385 2.68 -11.58 -29.66
C SER A 385 2.68 -11.54 -28.14
N ASP A 386 3.88 -11.65 -27.54
CA ASP A 386 4.00 -11.51 -26.10
C ASP A 386 3.77 -10.05 -25.71
N ASP A 387 2.55 -9.74 -25.29
CA ASP A 387 2.14 -8.46 -24.70
C ASP A 387 3.15 -7.94 -23.66
N ARG A 388 3.87 -8.83 -22.95
CA ARG A 388 4.89 -8.44 -21.98
C ARG A 388 6.09 -7.81 -22.66
N VAL A 389 6.49 -8.30 -23.83
CA VAL A 389 7.57 -7.72 -24.64
C VAL A 389 7.12 -6.37 -25.22
N LEU A 390 5.89 -6.29 -25.73
CA LEU A 390 5.32 -5.03 -26.24
C LEU A 390 5.25 -3.96 -25.14
N THR A 391 4.64 -4.28 -24.00
CA THR A 391 4.53 -3.37 -22.86
C THR A 391 5.89 -2.99 -22.29
N LYS A 392 6.88 -3.90 -22.30
CA LYS A 392 8.27 -3.59 -21.93
C LYS A 392 8.90 -2.57 -22.87
N ASN A 393 8.81 -2.79 -24.19
CA ASN A 393 9.41 -1.89 -25.18
C ASN A 393 8.73 -0.51 -25.17
N VAL A 394 7.40 -0.47 -25.01
CA VAL A 394 6.66 0.80 -24.85
C VAL A 394 7.02 1.50 -23.54
N ALA A 395 7.22 0.76 -22.44
CA ALA A 395 7.67 1.34 -21.19
C ALA A 395 9.10 1.91 -21.30
N GLU A 396 10.02 1.20 -21.96
CA GLU A 396 11.38 1.70 -22.19
C GLU A 396 11.36 2.98 -23.03
N ALA A 397 10.50 3.02 -24.06
CA ALA A 397 10.26 4.24 -24.85
C ALA A 397 9.81 5.43 -23.99
N LEU A 398 8.97 5.18 -22.98
CA LEU A 398 8.40 6.22 -22.13
C LEU A 398 9.24 6.54 -20.87
N LYS A 399 10.25 5.74 -20.56
CA LYS A 399 11.10 5.86 -19.35
C LYS A 399 11.75 7.23 -19.23
N ASN A 400 12.19 7.78 -20.35
CA ASN A 400 12.92 9.06 -20.42
C ASN A 400 12.01 10.28 -20.59
N HIS A 401 10.69 10.10 -20.59
CA HIS A 401 9.75 11.22 -20.66
C HIS A 401 9.61 11.97 -19.33
N ASP A 402 9.19 13.23 -19.43
CA ASP A 402 8.81 14.04 -18.28
C ASP A 402 7.58 13.40 -17.58
N PRO A 403 7.61 13.16 -16.26
CA PRO A 403 6.47 12.66 -15.49
C PRO A 403 5.16 13.45 -15.68
N ARG A 404 5.25 14.76 -15.97
CA ARG A 404 4.08 15.60 -16.27
C ARG A 404 3.34 15.10 -17.51
N ILE A 405 4.08 14.59 -18.51
CA ILE A 405 3.53 13.99 -19.71
C ILE A 405 2.82 12.69 -19.34
N HIS A 406 3.38 11.84 -18.46
CA HIS A 406 2.75 10.58 -18.04
C HIS A 406 1.36 10.80 -17.42
N ARG A 407 1.16 11.85 -16.61
CA ARG A 407 -0.17 12.19 -16.08
C ARG A 407 -1.16 12.52 -17.20
N SER A 408 -0.72 13.31 -18.17
CA SER A 408 -1.55 13.70 -19.31
C SER A 408 -1.85 12.52 -20.24
N LEU A 409 -0.86 11.67 -20.50
CA LEU A 409 -1.00 10.42 -21.25
C LEU A 409 -1.94 9.47 -20.50
N PHE A 410 -1.89 9.42 -19.17
CA PHE A 410 -2.79 8.62 -18.37
C PHE A 410 -4.24 9.10 -18.49
N VAL A 411 -4.49 10.40 -18.37
CA VAL A 411 -5.84 10.98 -18.55
C VAL A 411 -6.35 10.72 -19.96
N ILE A 412 -5.49 10.84 -20.98
CA ILE A 412 -5.88 10.60 -22.37
C ILE A 412 -6.11 9.10 -22.62
N ALA A 413 -5.24 8.22 -22.13
CA ALA A 413 -5.40 6.77 -22.22
C ALA A 413 -6.70 6.32 -21.54
N THR A 414 -6.96 6.81 -20.32
CA THR A 414 -8.21 6.50 -19.60
C THR A 414 -9.46 7.04 -20.31
N ARG A 415 -9.39 8.21 -20.96
CA ARG A 415 -10.46 8.72 -21.82
C ARG A 415 -10.67 7.86 -23.07
N LEU A 416 -9.58 7.49 -23.76
CA LEU A 416 -9.59 6.67 -24.98
C LEU A 416 -10.08 5.25 -24.73
N LEU A 417 -9.93 4.76 -23.49
CA LEU A 417 -10.40 3.47 -23.05
C LEU A 417 -11.88 3.46 -22.64
N GLY A 418 -12.58 4.61 -22.77
CA GLY A 418 -14.01 4.78 -22.52
C GLY A 418 -14.33 5.28 -21.12
N LYS A 419 -15.30 6.22 -21.00
CA LYS A 419 -15.84 6.65 -19.70
C LYS A 419 -16.50 5.44 -19.01
N SER A 420 -16.21 5.28 -17.73
CA SER A 420 -16.47 4.13 -16.85
C SER A 420 -17.94 3.74 -16.64
N GLY A 421 -18.89 4.21 -17.45
CA GLY A 421 -20.33 4.06 -17.25
C GLY A 421 -20.90 2.65 -17.47
N GLY A 422 -20.05 1.62 -17.56
CA GLY A 422 -20.47 0.24 -17.84
C GLY A 422 -19.45 -0.59 -18.63
N VAL A 423 -18.33 0.04 -19.02
CA VAL A 423 -17.30 -0.59 -19.86
C VAL A 423 -16.60 -1.72 -19.12
N LYS A 424 -16.68 -2.94 -19.68
CA LYS A 424 -15.85 -4.09 -19.31
C LYS A 424 -14.39 -3.64 -19.43
N TRP A 425 -13.68 -3.59 -18.32
CA TRP A 425 -12.28 -3.15 -18.32
C TRP A 425 -11.47 -4.05 -19.22
N SER A 426 -10.94 -3.49 -20.32
CA SER A 426 -10.27 -4.22 -21.38
C SER A 426 -8.83 -4.58 -21.05
N ARG A 427 -8.27 -5.56 -21.78
CA ARG A 427 -6.84 -5.93 -21.78
C ARG A 427 -5.92 -4.72 -21.94
N ALA A 428 -6.32 -3.74 -22.72
CA ALA A 428 -5.60 -2.48 -22.92
C ALA A 428 -5.35 -1.71 -21.60
N HIS A 429 -6.28 -1.74 -20.65
CA HIS A 429 -6.10 -1.09 -19.34
C HIS A 429 -5.01 -1.79 -18.51
N TYR A 430 -5.01 -3.12 -18.52
CA TYR A 430 -3.99 -3.90 -17.82
C TYR A 430 -2.60 -3.70 -18.44
N ASN A 431 -2.50 -3.74 -19.77
CA ASN A 431 -1.25 -3.48 -20.48
C ASN A 431 -0.74 -2.04 -20.24
N TRP A 432 -1.64 -1.07 -20.12
CA TRP A 432 -1.27 0.28 -19.72
C TRP A 432 -0.75 0.37 -18.28
N LEU A 433 -1.40 -0.29 -17.32
CA LEU A 433 -0.87 -0.38 -15.95
C LEU A 433 0.51 -1.06 -15.92
N GLN A 434 0.70 -2.09 -16.73
CA GLN A 434 1.98 -2.78 -16.89
C GLN A 434 3.07 -1.84 -17.41
N ILE A 435 2.75 -0.94 -18.35
CA ILE A 435 3.67 0.09 -18.80
C ILE A 435 4.01 1.04 -17.65
N LEU A 436 2.99 1.56 -16.95
CA LEU A 436 3.18 2.49 -15.84
C LEU A 436 3.97 1.89 -14.68
N ALA A 437 3.76 0.61 -14.38
CA ALA A 437 4.50 -0.13 -13.36
C ALA A 437 6.00 -0.17 -13.70
N ARG A 438 6.37 -0.26 -14.98
CA ARG A 438 7.77 -0.31 -15.42
C ARG A 438 8.48 1.05 -15.44
N LEU A 439 7.78 2.16 -15.20
CA LEU A 439 8.38 3.50 -15.26
C LEU A 439 9.03 3.88 -13.92
N PRO A 440 10.35 4.17 -13.88
CA PRO A 440 11.07 4.43 -12.63
C PRO A 440 10.63 5.73 -11.95
N ARG A 441 10.07 6.68 -12.70
CA ARG A 441 9.62 7.98 -12.17
C ARG A 441 8.21 7.96 -11.58
N VAL A 442 7.46 6.87 -11.73
CA VAL A 442 6.13 6.74 -11.15
C VAL A 442 6.28 6.34 -9.68
N SER A 443 6.00 7.27 -8.77
CA SER A 443 6.12 6.96 -7.33
C SER A 443 5.09 5.92 -6.88
N HIS A 444 5.40 5.19 -5.79
CA HIS A 444 4.47 4.28 -5.13
C HIS A 444 3.11 4.92 -4.84
N SER A 445 3.08 6.18 -4.40
CA SER A 445 1.84 6.91 -4.10
C SER A 445 0.99 7.19 -5.35
N GLN A 446 1.64 7.47 -6.49
CA GLN A 446 0.96 7.68 -7.77
C GLN A 446 0.45 6.34 -8.30
N PHE A 447 1.29 5.31 -8.34
CA PHE A 447 0.87 3.97 -8.76
C PHE A 447 -0.30 3.45 -7.92
N LYS A 448 -0.27 3.71 -6.61
CA LYS A 448 -1.36 3.44 -5.69
C LYS A 448 -2.68 4.11 -6.09
N LYS A 449 -2.65 5.41 -6.44
CA LYS A 449 -3.83 6.14 -6.93
C LYS A 449 -4.33 5.57 -8.27
N LEU A 450 -3.42 5.19 -9.16
CA LEU A 450 -3.77 4.59 -10.45
C LEU A 450 -4.50 3.25 -10.26
N LEU A 451 -4.04 2.43 -9.31
CA LEU A 451 -4.71 1.18 -8.95
C LEU A 451 -6.06 1.40 -8.25
N GLN A 452 -6.38 2.58 -7.71
CA GLN A 452 -7.70 2.83 -7.12
C GLN A 452 -8.81 3.01 -8.16
N PHE A 453 -8.47 3.31 -9.42
CA PHE A 453 -9.47 3.52 -10.48
C PHE A 453 -10.18 2.24 -10.93
N PHE A 454 -9.57 1.07 -10.72
CA PHE A 454 -10.18 -0.19 -11.12
C PHE A 454 -11.11 -0.72 -10.03
N PRO A 455 -12.21 -1.39 -10.42
CA PRO A 455 -13.18 -1.92 -9.47
C PRO A 455 -12.54 -2.93 -8.52
N LYS A 456 -13.03 -2.96 -7.28
CA LYS A 456 -12.58 -3.91 -6.25
C LYS A 456 -13.16 -5.31 -6.44
N ARG A 457 -14.29 -5.44 -7.14
CA ARG A 457 -15.04 -6.68 -7.34
C ARG A 457 -15.62 -6.72 -8.76
N GLY A 458 -15.94 -7.93 -9.23
CA GLY A 458 -16.54 -8.18 -10.54
C GLY A 458 -15.55 -8.69 -11.57
N ARG A 459 -16.05 -9.04 -12.77
CA ARG A 459 -15.24 -9.58 -13.89
C ARG A 459 -14.13 -8.66 -14.36
N ALA A 460 -14.20 -7.38 -13.98
CA ALA A 460 -13.28 -6.34 -14.37
C ALA A 460 -12.29 -5.96 -13.26
N ALA A 461 -12.38 -6.62 -12.10
CA ALA A 461 -11.37 -6.51 -11.05
C ALA A 461 -10.10 -7.23 -11.50
N LEU A 462 -8.94 -6.68 -11.12
CA LEU A 462 -7.66 -7.35 -11.33
C LEU A 462 -7.64 -8.65 -10.53
N SER A 463 -7.20 -9.74 -11.18
CA SER A 463 -6.89 -10.98 -10.47
C SER A 463 -5.73 -10.76 -9.50
N HIS A 464 -5.58 -11.66 -8.52
CA HIS A 464 -4.45 -11.57 -7.60
C HIS A 464 -3.12 -11.78 -8.32
N VAL A 465 -3.09 -12.64 -9.33
CA VAL A 465 -1.93 -12.86 -10.20
C VAL A 465 -1.53 -11.58 -10.94
N GLU A 466 -2.48 -10.91 -11.59
CA GLU A 466 -2.23 -9.65 -12.30
C GLU A 466 -1.76 -8.56 -11.35
N LEU A 467 -2.34 -8.48 -10.14
CA LEU A 467 -1.89 -7.54 -9.12
C LEU A 467 -0.44 -7.85 -8.70
N CYS A 468 -0.10 -9.11 -8.41
CA CYS A 468 1.25 -9.52 -8.05
C CYS A 468 2.26 -9.23 -9.17
N ASP A 469 1.91 -9.49 -10.43
CA ASP A 469 2.77 -9.21 -11.59
C ASP A 469 3.04 -7.71 -11.72
N LEU A 470 2.00 -6.88 -11.55
CA LEU A 470 2.14 -5.42 -11.54
C LEU A 470 3.02 -4.91 -10.40
N LEU A 471 2.92 -5.50 -9.20
CA LEU A 471 3.76 -5.13 -8.06
C LEU A 471 5.22 -5.51 -8.27
N LEU A 472 5.49 -6.70 -8.80
CA LEU A 472 6.84 -7.14 -9.14
C LEU A 472 7.47 -6.22 -10.20
N LEU A 473 6.74 -5.89 -11.26
CA LEU A 473 7.18 -4.94 -12.28
C LEU A 473 7.43 -3.55 -11.69
N HIS A 474 6.57 -3.11 -10.77
CA HIS A 474 6.72 -1.83 -10.10
C HIS A 474 7.98 -1.78 -9.22
N TRP A 475 8.17 -2.76 -8.34
CA TRP A 475 9.34 -2.82 -7.48
C TRP A 475 10.65 -3.01 -8.26
N ASP A 476 10.64 -3.75 -9.37
CA ASP A 476 11.79 -3.85 -10.28
C ASP A 476 12.15 -2.48 -10.87
N SER A 477 11.15 -1.72 -11.36
CA SER A 477 11.39 -0.37 -11.90
C SER A 477 11.92 0.63 -10.86
N GLN A 478 11.60 0.42 -9.58
CA GLN A 478 12.02 1.25 -8.46
C GLN A 478 13.37 0.79 -7.87
N GLY A 479 13.96 -0.30 -8.38
CA GLY A 479 15.20 -0.86 -7.84
C GLY A 479 15.05 -1.47 -6.45
N LEU A 480 13.82 -1.80 -6.02
CA LEU A 480 13.57 -2.41 -4.70
C LEU A 480 13.81 -3.92 -4.68
N LEU A 481 13.88 -4.57 -5.85
CA LEU A 481 14.14 -6.00 -5.97
C LEU A 481 15.62 -6.26 -6.29
N VAL A 482 16.42 -6.57 -5.26
CA VAL A 482 17.81 -7.04 -5.43
C VAL A 482 17.87 -8.31 -6.29
N ASN A 483 17.09 -9.34 -5.93
CA ASN A 483 17.09 -10.64 -6.62
C ASN A 483 15.84 -10.85 -7.50
N LYS A 484 15.64 -10.01 -8.52
CA LYS A 484 14.42 -9.99 -9.36
C LYS A 484 14.08 -11.34 -10.01
N ALA A 485 15.06 -12.01 -10.63
CA ALA A 485 14.84 -13.26 -11.36
C ALA A 485 14.48 -14.41 -10.40
N LYS A 486 15.22 -14.52 -9.29
CA LYS A 486 14.98 -15.51 -8.23
C LYS A 486 13.60 -15.33 -7.59
N THR A 487 13.22 -14.09 -7.28
CA THR A 487 11.90 -13.77 -6.70
C THR A 487 10.77 -14.17 -7.63
N ARG A 488 10.87 -13.84 -8.93
CA ARG A 488 9.83 -14.17 -9.90
C ARG A 488 9.75 -15.67 -10.18
N LEU A 489 10.89 -16.36 -10.27
CA LEU A 489 10.96 -17.81 -10.42
C LEU A 489 10.32 -18.51 -9.21
N HIS A 490 10.68 -18.10 -8.00
CA HIS A 490 10.15 -18.69 -6.78
C HIS A 490 8.65 -18.41 -6.62
N TRP A 491 8.19 -17.19 -6.94
CA TRP A 491 6.75 -16.86 -6.96
C TRP A 491 5.97 -17.74 -7.94
N ASN A 492 6.45 -17.90 -9.18
CA ASN A 492 5.81 -18.75 -10.17
C ASN A 492 5.75 -20.22 -9.73
N ARG A 493 6.83 -20.72 -9.12
CA ARG A 493 6.92 -22.09 -8.59
C ARG A 493 5.92 -22.32 -7.44
N VAL A 494 5.93 -21.45 -6.43
CA VAL A 494 5.08 -21.58 -5.23
C VAL A 494 3.59 -21.38 -5.56
N ARG A 495 3.28 -20.50 -6.52
CA ARG A 495 1.91 -20.28 -6.98
C ARG A 495 1.30 -21.51 -7.66
N ALA A 496 2.11 -22.26 -8.43
CA ALA A 496 1.66 -23.40 -9.25
C ALA A 496 0.41 -23.10 -10.12
N GLY A 497 0.29 -21.87 -10.63
CA GLY A 497 -0.88 -21.43 -11.42
C GLY A 497 -2.10 -20.94 -10.61
N ASN A 498 -2.19 -21.21 -9.31
CA ASN A 498 -3.36 -20.90 -8.49
C ASN A 498 -3.49 -19.40 -8.15
N ASP A 499 -4.58 -18.75 -8.58
CA ASP A 499 -4.86 -17.34 -8.22
C ASP A 499 -5.21 -17.18 -6.74
N SER A 500 -5.79 -18.22 -6.12
CA SER A 500 -6.19 -18.23 -4.71
C SER A 500 -5.01 -18.20 -3.74
N THR A 501 -3.79 -18.46 -4.19
CA THR A 501 -2.57 -18.40 -3.37
C THR A 501 -1.58 -17.35 -3.84
N ALA A 502 -1.89 -16.58 -4.90
CA ALA A 502 -0.93 -15.72 -5.59
C ALA A 502 -0.29 -14.62 -4.72
N LEU A 503 -1.04 -14.00 -3.80
CA LEU A 503 -0.53 -12.98 -2.86
C LEU A 503 0.34 -13.62 -1.78
N ALA A 504 -0.09 -14.75 -1.22
CA ALA A 504 0.67 -15.47 -0.21
C ALA A 504 1.97 -16.03 -0.80
N ALA A 505 1.91 -16.57 -2.01
CA ALA A 505 3.06 -17.04 -2.77
C ALA A 505 4.03 -15.89 -3.07
N LEU A 506 3.54 -14.69 -3.40
CA LEU A 506 4.40 -13.53 -3.61
C LEU A 506 5.09 -13.11 -2.30
N ALA A 507 4.34 -13.07 -1.20
CA ALA A 507 4.91 -12.74 0.10
C ALA A 507 5.99 -13.76 0.51
N LEU A 508 5.75 -15.06 0.32
CA LEU A 508 6.74 -16.10 0.56
C LEU A 508 7.95 -15.93 -0.36
N ALA A 509 7.72 -15.58 -1.63
CA ALA A 509 8.78 -15.38 -2.59
C ALA A 509 9.73 -14.24 -2.23
N ILE A 510 9.18 -13.13 -1.72
CA ILE A 510 9.95 -12.00 -1.18
C ILE A 510 10.81 -12.48 -0.01
N ASN A 511 10.22 -13.20 0.95
CA ASN A 511 10.92 -13.65 2.14
C ASN A 511 12.09 -14.61 1.87
N SER A 512 11.97 -15.46 0.85
CA SER A 512 13.04 -16.42 0.52
C SER A 512 14.13 -15.83 -0.37
N SER A 513 13.87 -14.71 -1.04
CA SER A 513 14.78 -14.15 -2.06
C SER A 513 15.57 -12.93 -1.58
N HIS A 514 15.20 -12.35 -0.44
CA HIS A 514 15.73 -11.08 0.06
C HIS A 514 16.21 -11.18 1.51
N HIS A 515 17.10 -10.28 1.90
CA HIS A 515 17.51 -10.14 3.30
C HIS A 515 16.34 -9.65 4.17
N PRO A 516 16.35 -9.92 5.49
CA PRO A 516 15.26 -9.54 6.39
C PRO A 516 14.90 -8.05 6.38
N GLU A 517 15.90 -7.17 6.20
CA GLU A 517 15.74 -5.72 6.16
C GLU A 517 14.99 -5.27 4.88
N GLU A 518 15.42 -5.77 3.71
CA GLU A 518 14.74 -5.55 2.43
C GLU A 518 13.31 -6.10 2.45
N CYS A 519 13.12 -7.29 3.04
CA CYS A 519 11.80 -7.89 3.20
C CYS A 519 10.83 -6.98 3.95
N ALA A 520 11.30 -6.27 4.98
CA ALA A 520 10.45 -5.38 5.76
C ALA A 520 9.91 -4.22 4.89
N VAL A 521 10.77 -3.61 4.07
CA VAL A 521 10.39 -2.53 3.14
C VAL A 521 9.41 -3.04 2.08
N LEU A 522 9.73 -4.18 1.46
CA LEU A 522 8.87 -4.80 0.45
C LEU A 522 7.51 -5.21 1.05
N PHE A 523 7.48 -5.77 2.27
CA PHE A 523 6.24 -6.11 2.94
C PHE A 523 5.40 -4.90 3.33
N TRP A 524 6.01 -3.80 3.76
CA TRP A 524 5.26 -2.55 3.99
C TRP A 524 4.60 -2.05 2.71
N ASN A 525 5.34 -2.03 1.59
CA ASN A 525 4.78 -1.68 0.30
C ASN A 525 3.68 -2.65 -0.14
N PHE A 526 3.92 -3.95 -0.01
CA PHE A 526 2.96 -4.99 -0.30
C PHE A 526 1.65 -4.81 0.48
N TRP A 527 1.72 -4.60 1.79
CA TRP A 527 0.54 -4.34 2.63
C TRP A 527 -0.19 -3.06 2.23
N ASN A 528 0.54 -2.02 1.81
CA ASN A 528 -0.07 -0.79 1.32
C ASN A 528 -0.94 -1.02 0.06
N PHE A 529 -0.60 -1.99 -0.79
CA PHE A 529 -1.40 -2.37 -1.94
C PHE A 529 -2.51 -3.37 -1.59
N VAL A 530 -2.21 -4.38 -0.77
CA VAL A 530 -3.18 -5.39 -0.31
C VAL A 530 -4.37 -4.75 0.40
N ARG A 531 -4.13 -3.73 1.24
CA ARG A 531 -5.20 -3.01 1.96
C ARG A 531 -6.16 -2.25 1.04
N LEU A 532 -5.74 -1.88 -0.16
CA LEU A 532 -6.58 -1.11 -1.08
C LEU A 532 -7.62 -1.97 -1.80
N ARG A 533 -7.23 -3.21 -2.13
CA ARG A 533 -7.94 -4.04 -3.11
C ARG A 533 -8.49 -5.33 -2.48
N PRO A 534 -7.71 -6.40 -2.33
CA PRO A 534 -8.22 -7.68 -1.84
C PRO A 534 -8.58 -7.62 -0.34
N GLY A 535 -7.94 -6.70 0.40
CA GLY A 535 -8.10 -6.57 1.84
C GLY A 535 -7.29 -7.63 2.61
N SER A 536 -7.09 -7.39 3.90
CA SER A 536 -6.29 -8.27 4.75
C SER A 536 -6.89 -9.68 4.92
N LYS A 537 -8.21 -9.83 4.82
CA LYS A 537 -8.87 -11.14 4.92
C LYS A 537 -8.50 -12.07 3.76
N ALA A 538 -8.38 -11.54 2.55
CA ALA A 538 -8.06 -12.33 1.37
C ALA A 538 -6.69 -12.97 1.52
N ILE A 539 -5.65 -12.17 1.84
CA ILE A 539 -4.30 -12.70 2.04
C ILE A 539 -4.23 -13.72 3.18
N ILE A 540 -4.95 -13.53 4.29
CA ILE A 540 -4.95 -14.52 5.38
C ILE A 540 -5.54 -15.85 4.89
N LYS A 541 -6.63 -15.83 4.12
CA LYS A 541 -7.19 -17.03 3.48
C LYS A 541 -6.18 -17.67 2.52
N GLN A 542 -5.47 -16.86 1.73
CA GLN A 542 -4.43 -17.37 0.81
C GLN A 542 -3.26 -17.98 1.57
N VAL A 543 -2.83 -17.38 2.69
CA VAL A 543 -1.77 -17.90 3.55
C VAL A 543 -2.19 -19.22 4.17
N LEU A 544 -3.43 -19.34 4.66
CA LEU A 544 -3.98 -20.61 5.14
C LEU A 544 -3.94 -21.70 4.05
N SER A 545 -4.44 -21.42 2.85
CA SER A 545 -4.39 -22.39 1.74
C SER A 545 -2.96 -22.73 1.32
N LEU A 546 -2.03 -21.76 1.37
CA LEU A 546 -0.62 -22.02 1.10
C LEU A 546 0.03 -22.86 2.21
N SER A 547 -0.42 -22.68 3.45
CA SER A 547 0.08 -23.35 4.65
C SER A 547 -0.24 -24.85 4.68
N GLU A 548 -1.32 -25.24 3.99
CA GLU A 548 -1.73 -26.63 3.78
C GLU A 548 -0.86 -27.32 2.70
N LEU A 549 -0.36 -26.55 1.72
CA LEU A 549 0.44 -27.07 0.60
C LEU A 549 1.95 -27.06 0.87
N HIS A 550 2.42 -26.10 1.67
CA HIS A 550 3.84 -25.86 1.90
C HIS A 550 4.13 -25.61 3.38
N GLY A 551 5.26 -26.15 3.86
CA GLY A 551 5.78 -25.83 5.19
C GLY A 551 6.15 -24.34 5.27
N ILE A 552 5.35 -23.56 5.98
CA ILE A 552 5.58 -22.12 6.15
C ILE A 552 6.41 -21.90 7.41
N SER A 553 7.57 -21.22 7.27
CA SER A 553 8.42 -20.90 8.42
C SER A 553 7.76 -19.89 9.38
N SER A 554 7.94 -20.09 10.69
CA SER A 554 7.51 -19.14 11.72
C SER A 554 8.06 -17.73 11.48
N GLY A 555 9.33 -17.63 11.06
CA GLY A 555 9.98 -16.36 10.75
C GLY A 555 9.32 -15.59 9.60
N PHE A 556 8.79 -16.28 8.59
CA PHE A 556 8.03 -15.64 7.52
C PHE A 556 6.72 -15.04 8.05
N LEU A 557 5.91 -15.81 8.79
CA LEU A 557 4.64 -15.35 9.32
C LEU A 557 4.84 -14.19 10.29
N GLN A 558 5.89 -14.25 11.13
CA GLN A 558 6.27 -13.19 12.04
C GLN A 558 6.62 -11.90 11.28
N ARG A 559 7.49 -11.96 10.26
CA ARG A 559 7.87 -10.76 9.48
C ARG A 559 6.69 -10.18 8.71
N LEU A 560 5.86 -11.03 8.11
CA LEU A 560 4.66 -10.61 7.39
C LEU A 560 3.66 -9.92 8.34
N ALA A 561 3.46 -10.48 9.53
CA ALA A 561 2.63 -9.91 10.59
C ALA A 561 3.20 -8.58 11.11
N TRP A 562 4.50 -8.51 11.38
CA TRP A 562 5.17 -7.27 11.81
C TRP A 562 4.96 -6.13 10.82
N ALA A 563 5.16 -6.42 9.53
CA ALA A 563 5.00 -5.46 8.46
C ALA A 563 3.54 -5.05 8.23
N SER A 564 2.58 -5.90 8.61
CA SER A 564 1.15 -5.61 8.45
C SER A 564 0.66 -4.44 9.27
N ASN A 565 1.37 -4.03 10.32
CA ASN A 565 0.98 -2.97 11.26
C ASN A 565 -0.52 -2.99 11.65
N ASP A 566 -1.12 -4.18 11.69
CA ASP A 566 -2.52 -4.43 12.00
C ASP A 566 -2.58 -5.63 12.94
N THR A 567 -2.98 -5.41 14.19
CA THR A 567 -2.99 -6.49 15.19
C THR A 567 -3.90 -7.64 14.82
N ARG A 568 -5.01 -7.38 14.11
CA ARG A 568 -5.92 -8.45 13.71
C ARG A 568 -5.23 -9.40 12.74
N VAL A 569 -4.46 -8.85 11.81
CA VAL A 569 -3.67 -9.65 10.87
C VAL A 569 -2.60 -10.43 11.61
N ALA A 570 -1.91 -9.80 12.56
CA ALA A 570 -0.88 -10.47 13.36
C ALA A 570 -1.42 -11.66 14.15
N LEU A 571 -2.57 -11.52 14.84
CA LEU A 571 -3.20 -12.63 15.55
C LEU A 571 -3.63 -13.75 14.59
N LEU A 572 -4.27 -13.39 13.46
CA LEU A 572 -4.73 -14.41 12.51
C LEU A 572 -3.56 -15.17 11.86
N LEU A 573 -2.43 -14.52 11.60
CA LEU A 573 -1.21 -15.18 11.13
C LEU A 573 -0.55 -16.03 12.22
N HIS A 574 -0.63 -15.62 13.49
CA HIS A 574 -0.20 -16.45 14.61
C HIS A 574 -1.08 -17.70 14.75
N ASP A 575 -2.40 -17.56 14.59
CA ASP A 575 -3.33 -18.70 14.63
C ASP A 575 -3.07 -19.69 13.49
N VAL A 576 -2.68 -19.20 12.30
CA VAL A 576 -2.22 -20.08 11.20
C VAL A 576 -1.01 -20.89 11.65
N LEU A 577 -0.02 -20.24 12.26
CA LEU A 577 1.18 -20.91 12.74
C LEU A 577 0.86 -21.96 13.81
N ALA A 578 0.07 -21.62 14.81
CA ALA A 578 -0.34 -22.53 15.88
C ALA A 578 -1.05 -23.77 15.34
N LYS A 579 -1.92 -23.59 14.34
CA LYS A 579 -2.59 -24.71 13.64
C LYS A 579 -1.61 -25.59 12.87
N GLN A 580 -0.62 -25.01 12.20
CA GLN A 580 0.37 -25.79 11.45
C GLN A 580 1.26 -26.63 12.36
N THR A 581 1.65 -26.09 13.51
CA THR A 581 2.56 -26.76 14.44
C THR A 581 1.85 -27.72 15.40
N GLY A 582 0.52 -27.68 15.47
CA GLY A 582 -0.28 -28.47 16.42
C GLY A 582 0.02 -28.14 17.88
N ASN A 583 0.60 -26.98 18.15
CA ASN A 583 1.13 -26.64 19.46
C ASN A 583 0.75 -25.20 19.79
N ASP A 584 0.17 -25.00 20.97
CA ASP A 584 -0.32 -23.69 21.42
C ASP A 584 0.79 -22.78 21.96
N TYR A 585 2.05 -23.19 21.88
CA TYR A 585 3.16 -22.38 22.36
C TYR A 585 3.29 -21.06 21.59
N ASN A 586 3.64 -19.99 22.32
CA ASN A 586 3.94 -18.69 21.71
C ASN A 586 5.23 -18.79 20.89
N PHE A 587 5.10 -19.06 19.60
CA PHE A 587 6.24 -19.13 18.67
C PHE A 587 6.91 -17.78 18.46
N TRP A 588 6.20 -16.69 18.73
CA TRP A 588 6.72 -15.34 18.58
C TRP A 588 7.17 -14.80 19.92
N ARG A 589 8.36 -14.21 19.94
CA ARG A 589 8.93 -13.60 21.14
C ARG A 589 7.96 -12.55 21.70
N PRO A 590 7.75 -12.46 23.02
CA PRO A 590 6.97 -11.40 23.65
C PRO A 590 7.23 -9.98 23.12
N ALA A 591 8.50 -9.65 22.85
CA ALA A 591 8.91 -8.38 22.26
C ALA A 591 8.22 -8.02 20.93
N PHE A 592 7.79 -9.02 20.16
CA PHE A 592 7.02 -8.83 18.94
C PHE A 592 5.66 -8.16 19.24
N TRP A 593 4.99 -8.59 20.32
CA TRP A 593 3.66 -8.11 20.68
C TRP A 593 3.68 -6.71 21.30
N ASP A 594 4.83 -6.27 21.81
CA ASP A 594 5.02 -4.92 22.37
C ASP A 594 4.72 -3.82 21.33
N LYS A 595 5.01 -4.06 20.04
CA LYS A 595 4.62 -3.14 18.97
C LYS A 595 3.11 -2.94 18.87
N PHE A 596 2.36 -4.03 19.01
CA PHE A 596 0.91 -4.01 18.84
C PHE A 596 0.17 -3.56 20.10
N SER A 597 0.75 -3.80 21.28
CA SER A 597 0.15 -3.38 22.56
C SER A 597 -0.05 -1.86 22.63
N THR A 598 0.92 -1.08 22.14
CA THR A 598 0.83 0.38 22.08
C THR A 598 -0.26 0.90 21.13
N GLN A 599 -0.66 0.15 20.10
CA GLN A 599 -1.70 0.57 19.18
C GLN A 599 -3.10 0.57 19.81
N PHE A 600 -3.31 -0.25 20.84
CA PHE A 600 -4.60 -0.36 21.51
C PHE A 600 -4.83 0.71 22.58
N SER A 601 -3.77 1.32 23.12
CA SER A 601 -3.90 2.33 24.18
C SER A 601 -4.64 3.58 23.69
N HIS A 602 -4.53 3.93 22.41
CA HIS A 602 -5.02 5.21 21.89
C HIS A 602 -6.43 5.20 21.29
N LYS A 603 -7.03 4.03 20.99
CA LYS A 603 -8.46 3.86 20.59
C LYS A 603 -8.75 2.40 20.26
N TRP A 604 -9.57 1.72 21.07
CA TRP A 604 -9.98 0.33 20.79
C TRP A 604 -10.94 0.26 19.59
N LYS A 605 -10.39 0.10 18.38
CA LYS A 605 -11.17 0.09 17.12
C LYS A 605 -11.80 -1.28 16.76
N TYR A 606 -11.49 -2.35 17.51
CA TYR A 606 -11.83 -3.72 17.11
C TYR A 606 -12.52 -4.51 18.24
N PRO A 607 -13.85 -4.47 18.33
CA PRO A 607 -14.59 -5.14 19.41
C PRO A 607 -14.47 -6.68 19.40
N LEU A 608 -14.02 -7.27 18.28
CA LEU A 608 -13.91 -8.72 18.10
C LEU A 608 -12.56 -9.30 18.53
N LEU A 609 -11.54 -8.47 18.80
CA LEU A 609 -10.24 -8.97 19.25
C LEU A 609 -10.29 -9.24 20.75
N ASN A 610 -9.97 -10.47 21.15
CA ASN A 610 -9.92 -10.83 22.56
C ASN A 610 -8.61 -10.29 23.19
N PRO A 611 -8.65 -9.31 24.11
CA PRO A 611 -7.48 -8.74 24.78
C PRO A 611 -6.70 -9.80 25.54
N LEU A 612 -7.36 -10.88 25.98
CA LEU A 612 -6.72 -12.00 26.67
C LEU A 612 -5.74 -12.73 25.78
N ALA A 613 -6.07 -12.90 24.50
CA ALA A 613 -5.19 -13.58 23.57
C ALA A 613 -3.88 -12.78 23.45
N ILE A 614 -3.96 -11.47 23.26
CA ILE A 614 -2.79 -10.59 23.12
C ILE A 614 -1.99 -10.54 24.43
N ALA A 615 -2.65 -10.43 25.58
CA ALA A 615 -1.97 -10.41 26.87
C ALA A 615 -1.26 -11.74 27.15
N LYS A 616 -1.91 -12.88 26.91
CA LYS A 616 -1.29 -14.22 27.02
C LYS A 616 -0.08 -14.35 26.08
N LEU A 617 -0.20 -13.84 24.85
CA LEU A 617 0.89 -13.83 23.88
C LEU A 617 2.06 -12.92 24.31
N SER A 618 1.76 -11.80 24.95
CA SER A 618 2.75 -10.81 25.44
C SER A 618 3.46 -11.25 26.71
N LEU A 619 2.83 -12.09 27.55
CA LEU A 619 3.42 -12.60 28.78
C LEU A 619 4.30 -13.84 28.55
N GLY A 620 4.06 -14.60 27.49
CA GLY A 620 4.82 -15.83 27.21
C GLY A 620 4.20 -17.10 27.84
N PRO A 621 4.64 -18.29 27.40
CA PRO A 621 4.03 -19.57 27.80
C PRO A 621 4.39 -20.01 29.23
N ARG A 622 5.47 -19.48 29.82
CA ARG A 622 5.96 -19.89 31.14
C ARG A 622 5.16 -19.32 32.33
N GLU A 623 4.24 -18.39 32.08
CA GLU A 623 3.59 -17.61 33.14
C GLU A 623 2.07 -17.68 33.05
N LEU A 624 1.53 -18.89 32.92
CA LEU A 624 0.10 -19.10 33.09
C LEU A 624 -0.27 -18.79 34.55
N ILE A 625 -0.71 -17.54 34.75
CA ILE A 625 -1.29 -16.93 35.96
C ILE A 625 -2.42 -17.79 36.60
N TYR A 626 -2.85 -18.88 35.96
CA TYR A 626 -4.00 -19.68 36.38
C TYR A 626 -3.67 -20.99 37.12
N HIS A 627 -2.47 -21.57 36.97
CA HIS A 627 -2.19 -22.89 37.59
C HIS A 627 -1.38 -22.84 38.89
N ASP A 628 -0.76 -21.70 39.20
CA ASP A 628 0.11 -21.56 40.39
C ASP A 628 -0.48 -20.60 41.46
N VAL A 629 -1.80 -20.38 41.40
CA VAL A 629 -2.49 -19.50 42.37
C VAL A 629 -3.24 -20.30 43.44
N ASP A 630 -3.56 -21.58 43.20
CA ASP A 630 -4.31 -22.40 44.17
C ASP A 630 -3.53 -23.60 44.76
N THR A 631 -2.38 -24.01 44.22
CA THR A 631 -1.74 -25.29 44.60
C THR A 631 -0.47 -25.19 45.46
N GLY A 632 0.11 -23.99 45.62
CA GLY A 632 1.50 -23.84 46.09
C GLY A 632 1.72 -23.18 47.46
N LEU A 633 0.87 -23.41 48.46
CA LEU A 633 1.07 -22.81 49.80
C LEU A 633 1.41 -23.81 50.92
N HIS A 634 1.72 -25.07 50.64
CA HIS A 634 2.00 -26.05 51.70
C HIS A 634 3.30 -26.87 51.67
N GLU A 635 4.18 -26.77 50.66
CA GLU A 635 5.30 -27.75 50.57
C GLU A 635 6.69 -27.20 50.22
N ILE A 636 7.05 -25.97 50.63
CA ILE A 636 8.45 -25.53 50.53
C ILE A 636 8.92 -24.92 51.85
N CYS A 637 9.24 -25.81 52.79
CA CYS A 637 10.19 -25.55 53.86
C CYS A 637 10.87 -26.89 54.18
N ASP A 638 12.12 -27.04 53.74
CA ASP A 638 13.16 -28.01 54.18
C ASP A 638 13.94 -28.60 53.01
N LYS A 639 14.81 -27.77 52.41
CA LYS A 639 16.06 -28.28 51.81
C LYS A 639 17.20 -27.34 52.20
N GLN A 640 18.12 -27.89 52.99
CA GLN A 640 19.31 -27.20 53.48
C GLN A 640 20.25 -26.77 52.34
N PRO A 641 21.03 -25.68 52.54
CA PRO A 641 21.97 -25.19 51.55
C PRO A 641 23.22 -26.07 51.51
N LYS A 642 23.47 -26.72 50.37
CA LYS A 642 24.80 -27.27 50.07
C LYS A 642 25.73 -26.13 49.66
N GLN A 643 26.90 -26.12 50.30
CA GLN A 643 28.00 -25.17 50.11
C GLN A 643 28.40 -25.06 48.63
N VAL A 644 28.45 -23.82 48.15
CA VAL A 644 28.88 -23.45 46.80
C VAL A 644 30.28 -22.86 46.91
N THR A 645 31.24 -23.50 46.25
CA THR A 645 32.61 -23.02 46.07
C THR A 645 32.66 -21.79 45.17
N ASP A 646 33.57 -20.88 45.52
CA ASP A 646 33.71 -19.56 44.92
C ASP A 646 34.26 -19.59 43.49
N ARG A 647 33.50 -18.99 42.57
CA ARG A 647 34.02 -18.37 41.33
C ARG A 647 33.50 -16.93 41.26
N PRO A 648 34.33 -15.90 41.49
CA PRO A 648 33.95 -14.51 41.34
C PRO A 648 34.56 -13.94 40.06
N LEU A 649 33.74 -13.73 39.02
CA LEU A 649 33.88 -12.61 38.06
C LEU A 649 32.72 -12.57 37.05
N GLY A 650 32.03 -13.69 36.80
CA GLY A 650 30.86 -13.75 35.89
C GLY A 650 29.53 -13.27 36.48
N LYS A 651 29.45 -13.00 37.79
CA LYS A 651 28.18 -12.73 38.50
C LYS A 651 27.64 -11.30 38.29
N GLN A 652 28.48 -10.31 37.99
CA GLN A 652 28.02 -8.93 37.79
C GLN A 652 27.33 -8.72 36.43
N LEU A 653 27.86 -9.26 35.32
CA LEU A 653 27.23 -9.15 34.00
C LEU A 653 25.88 -9.90 33.93
N ALA A 654 25.72 -10.97 34.71
CA ALA A 654 24.47 -11.72 34.84
C ALA A 654 23.39 -10.93 35.62
N LYS A 655 23.77 -10.21 36.68
CA LYS A 655 22.84 -9.36 37.46
C LYS A 655 22.24 -8.23 36.59
N THR A 656 23.06 -7.56 35.78
CA THR A 656 22.58 -6.47 34.89
C THR A 656 21.67 -6.99 33.77
N LYS A 657 21.94 -8.17 33.21
CA LYS A 657 21.08 -8.80 32.20
C LYS A 657 19.75 -9.29 32.78
N MET A 658 19.70 -9.74 34.04
CA MET A 658 18.44 -10.09 34.71
C MET A 658 17.58 -8.85 34.97
N ALA A 659 18.16 -7.77 35.50
CA ALA A 659 17.42 -6.54 35.78
C ALA A 659 16.72 -5.95 34.53
N ASN A 660 17.35 -6.00 33.36
CA ASN A 660 16.74 -5.51 32.11
C ASN A 660 15.60 -6.43 31.61
N ARG A 661 15.70 -7.75 31.82
CA ARG A 661 14.61 -8.68 31.49
C ARG A 661 13.40 -8.45 32.39
N ASP A 662 13.62 -8.28 33.68
CA ASP A 662 12.56 -8.02 34.66
C ASP A 662 11.88 -6.68 34.36
N ALA A 663 12.65 -5.63 34.06
CA ALA A 663 12.10 -4.33 33.66
C ALA A 663 11.24 -4.42 32.38
N GLN A 664 11.69 -5.16 31.36
CA GLN A 664 10.91 -5.40 30.15
C GLN A 664 9.63 -6.17 30.45
N GLN A 665 9.70 -7.23 31.25
CA GLN A 665 8.54 -8.02 31.64
C GLN A 665 7.51 -7.17 32.39
N LEU A 666 7.95 -6.34 33.34
CA LEU A 666 7.09 -5.39 34.04
C LEU A 666 6.42 -4.40 33.08
N SER A 667 7.14 -3.92 32.07
CA SER A 667 6.56 -3.08 31.01
C SER A 667 5.47 -3.80 30.21
N ARG A 668 5.65 -5.10 29.91
CA ARG A 668 4.64 -5.92 29.22
C ARG A 668 3.40 -6.17 30.06
N ILE A 669 3.59 -6.46 31.35
CA ILE A 669 2.49 -6.66 32.30
C ILE A 669 1.68 -5.36 32.42
N LYS A 670 2.35 -4.21 32.59
CA LYS A 670 1.70 -2.89 32.66
C LYS A 670 0.96 -2.54 31.36
N SER A 671 1.55 -2.84 30.20
CA SER A 671 0.92 -2.65 28.90
C SER A 671 -0.34 -3.52 28.76
N SER A 672 -0.26 -4.79 29.15
CA SER A 672 -1.40 -5.73 29.14
C SER A 672 -2.53 -5.28 30.06
N LEU A 673 -2.20 -4.76 31.25
CA LEU A 673 -3.17 -4.17 32.17
C LEU A 673 -3.94 -3.01 31.51
N ASN A 674 -3.23 -2.10 30.83
CA ASN A 674 -3.86 -1.01 30.09
C ASN A 674 -4.77 -1.50 28.96
N LEU A 675 -4.43 -2.61 28.28
CA LEU A 675 -5.30 -3.24 27.27
C LEU A 675 -6.65 -3.65 27.86
N PHE A 676 -6.67 -4.30 29.03
CA PHE A 676 -7.90 -4.76 29.67
C PHE A 676 -8.79 -3.60 30.12
N ILE A 677 -8.18 -2.52 30.62
CA ILE A 677 -8.89 -1.33 31.09
C ILE A 677 -9.62 -0.64 29.92
N GLY A 678 -8.97 -0.60 28.76
CA GLY A 678 -9.48 0.04 27.53
C GLY A 678 -10.46 -0.80 26.72
N ALA A 679 -10.53 -2.12 26.92
CA ALA A 679 -11.35 -3.02 26.10
C ALA A 679 -12.87 -2.83 26.34
N PRO A 680 -13.66 -2.32 25.38
CA PRO A 680 -15.07 -1.99 25.61
C PRO A 680 -15.99 -3.22 25.66
N HIS A 681 -15.61 -4.32 25.02
CA HIS A 681 -16.40 -5.56 24.92
C HIS A 681 -16.28 -6.45 26.16
N LEU A 682 -15.29 -6.22 27.02
CA LEU A 682 -15.21 -6.92 28.30
C LEU A 682 -16.24 -6.34 29.26
N THR A 683 -16.99 -7.24 29.92
CA THR A 683 -17.85 -6.84 31.02
C THR A 683 -16.99 -6.22 32.14
N GLU A 684 -17.53 -5.27 32.89
CA GLU A 684 -16.79 -4.67 34.01
C GLU A 684 -16.38 -5.73 35.04
N ARG A 685 -17.12 -6.85 35.15
CA ARG A 685 -16.73 -8.03 35.94
C ARG A 685 -15.43 -8.66 35.44
N GLN A 686 -15.34 -8.93 34.13
CA GLN A 686 -14.14 -9.50 33.50
C GLN A 686 -12.95 -8.55 33.61
N LYS A 687 -13.15 -7.24 33.39
CA LYS A 687 -12.08 -6.23 33.55
C LYS A 687 -11.52 -6.25 34.97
N ILE A 688 -12.39 -6.25 35.98
CA ILE A 688 -11.97 -6.31 37.38
C ILE A 688 -11.22 -7.62 37.65
N HIS A 689 -11.73 -8.76 37.18
CA HIS A 689 -11.06 -10.04 37.36
C HIS A 689 -9.64 -10.03 36.77
N TYR A 690 -9.47 -9.58 35.52
CA TYR A 690 -8.14 -9.51 34.91
C TYR A 690 -7.24 -8.49 35.58
N VAL A 691 -7.70 -7.28 35.82
CA VAL A 691 -6.90 -6.27 36.51
C VAL A 691 -6.48 -6.75 37.90
N THR A 692 -7.36 -7.44 38.63
CA THR A 692 -7.03 -8.07 39.92
C THR A 692 -5.90 -9.08 39.78
N SER A 693 -6.04 -10.05 38.87
CA SER A 693 -5.01 -11.08 38.66
C SER A 693 -3.67 -10.48 38.24
N PHE A 694 -3.69 -9.47 37.37
CA PHE A 694 -2.49 -8.75 36.94
C PHE A 694 -1.87 -7.91 38.05
N THR A 695 -2.66 -7.22 38.88
CA THR A 695 -2.13 -6.47 40.04
C THR A 695 -1.53 -7.40 41.09
N LYS A 696 -2.13 -8.58 41.34
CA LYS A 696 -1.54 -9.60 42.22
C LYS A 696 -0.20 -10.09 41.67
N HIS A 697 -0.13 -10.34 40.36
CA HIS A 697 1.12 -10.74 39.72
C HIS A 697 2.18 -9.63 39.76
N LEU A 698 1.82 -8.38 39.45
CA LEU A 698 2.70 -7.22 39.59
C LEU A 698 3.23 -7.07 41.01
N PHE A 699 2.37 -7.23 42.02
CA PHE A 699 2.77 -7.19 43.42
C PHE A 699 3.74 -8.33 43.77
N ARG A 700 3.54 -9.54 43.26
CA ARG A 700 4.49 -10.66 43.45
C ARG A 700 5.84 -10.37 42.82
N VAL A 701 5.88 -9.79 41.61
CA VAL A 701 7.14 -9.53 40.88
C VAL A 701 7.87 -8.29 41.41
N GLN A 702 7.16 -7.20 41.73
CA GLN A 702 7.76 -5.93 42.18
C GLN A 702 7.90 -5.83 43.70
N GLY A 703 7.16 -6.62 44.48
CA GLY A 703 7.03 -6.49 45.93
C GLY A 703 6.15 -5.33 46.40
N PHE A 704 5.82 -4.39 45.51
CA PHE A 704 4.93 -3.24 45.78
C PHE A 704 4.16 -2.84 44.54
N LEU A 705 3.05 -2.11 44.70
CA LEU A 705 2.30 -1.52 43.59
C LEU A 705 2.64 -0.03 43.44
N THR A 706 3.00 0.40 42.23
CA THR A 706 3.25 1.83 41.99
C THR A 706 1.95 2.63 41.99
N ALA A 707 2.02 3.94 42.25
CA ALA A 707 0.85 4.83 42.19
C ALA A 707 0.10 4.74 40.85
N ARG A 708 0.83 4.50 39.75
CA ARG A 708 0.24 4.29 38.42
C ARG A 708 -0.54 2.98 38.34
N ASP A 709 -0.04 1.90 38.94
CA ASP A 709 -0.72 0.60 38.95
C ASP A 709 -2.01 0.68 39.79
N LEU A 710 -1.95 1.38 40.92
CA LEU A 710 -3.12 1.66 41.76
C LEU A 710 -4.13 2.57 41.04
N SER A 711 -3.68 3.60 40.31
CA SER A 711 -4.57 4.46 39.50
C SER A 711 -5.33 3.65 38.44
N SER A 712 -4.65 2.73 37.77
CA SER A 712 -5.28 1.83 36.79
C SER A 712 -6.33 0.92 37.43
N LEU A 713 -6.03 0.34 38.60
CA LEU A 713 -7.00 -0.43 39.39
C LEU A 713 -8.20 0.43 39.83
N THR A 714 -7.92 1.64 40.32
CA THR A 714 -8.91 2.63 40.75
C THR A 714 -9.86 2.96 39.62
N THR A 715 -9.33 3.22 38.42
CA THR A 715 -10.12 3.56 37.23
C THR A 715 -11.15 2.48 36.92
N VAL A 716 -10.78 1.20 37.00
CA VAL A 716 -11.72 0.09 36.71
C VAL A 716 -12.76 -0.09 37.82
N VAL A 717 -12.33 -0.02 39.08
CA VAL A 717 -13.24 -0.19 40.23
C VAL A 717 -14.25 0.95 40.32
N THR A 718 -13.81 2.18 40.04
CA THR A 718 -14.63 3.40 40.14
C THR A 718 -15.48 3.68 38.92
N ARG A 719 -15.19 3.11 37.74
CA ARG A 719 -15.97 3.31 36.51
C ARG A 719 -17.47 3.02 36.66
N VAL A 720 -17.86 2.06 37.51
CA VAL A 720 -19.28 1.80 37.82
C VAL A 720 -19.90 2.97 38.60
N LEU A 721 -19.15 3.59 39.51
CA LEU A 721 -19.53 4.80 40.23
C LEU A 721 -19.52 6.04 39.31
N GLU A 722 -18.63 6.10 38.32
CA GLU A 722 -18.63 7.21 37.35
C GLU A 722 -19.90 7.21 36.49
N ARG A 723 -20.39 6.02 36.11
CA ARG A 723 -21.65 5.83 35.35
C ARG A 723 -22.93 6.01 36.18
N GLY A 724 -22.83 6.46 37.43
CA GLY A 724 -24.01 6.64 38.30
C GLY A 724 -24.47 5.37 39.02
N GLY A 725 -23.79 4.23 38.86
CA GLY A 725 -24.11 3.02 39.62
C GLY A 725 -23.64 3.11 41.07
N GLY A 726 -24.26 2.35 41.98
CA GLY A 726 -23.85 2.30 43.39
C GLY A 726 -22.55 1.53 43.67
N GLY A 727 -22.05 0.76 42.68
CA GLY A 727 -20.91 -0.14 42.84
C GLY A 727 -21.22 -1.36 43.74
N SER A 728 -20.43 -2.42 43.63
CA SER A 728 -20.53 -3.57 44.54
C SER A 728 -19.74 -3.28 45.82
N THR A 729 -20.39 -3.36 46.97
CA THR A 729 -19.78 -3.12 48.28
C THR A 729 -18.57 -4.03 48.52
N GLU A 730 -18.65 -5.30 48.12
CA GLU A 730 -17.54 -6.26 48.24
C GLU A 730 -16.32 -5.82 47.42
N ARG A 731 -16.54 -5.32 46.20
CA ARG A 731 -15.44 -4.84 45.34
C ARG A 731 -14.78 -3.59 45.89
N LEU A 732 -15.57 -2.64 46.39
CA LEU A 732 -15.03 -1.43 47.02
C LEU A 732 -14.26 -1.77 48.31
N ARG A 733 -14.78 -2.70 49.10
CA ARG A 733 -14.10 -3.21 50.31
C ARG A 733 -12.77 -3.87 49.96
N TRP A 734 -12.77 -4.76 48.97
CA TRP A 734 -11.56 -5.41 48.49
C TRP A 734 -10.51 -4.39 47.99
N TYR A 735 -10.94 -3.41 47.18
CA TYR A 735 -10.06 -2.36 46.67
C TYR A 735 -9.47 -1.50 47.79
N LEU A 736 -10.27 -1.12 48.79
CA LEU A 736 -9.77 -0.39 49.97
C LEU A 736 -8.79 -1.22 50.82
N GLY A 737 -8.97 -2.55 50.85
CA GLY A 737 -7.99 -3.47 51.43
C GLY A 737 -6.63 -3.38 50.74
N ILE A 738 -6.61 -3.32 49.40
CA ILE A 738 -5.36 -3.14 48.63
C ILE A 738 -4.74 -1.77 48.91
N ILE A 739 -5.53 -0.69 48.93
CA ILE A 739 -5.00 0.65 49.24
C ILE A 739 -4.44 0.71 50.66
N TYR A 740 -5.10 0.09 51.63
CA TYR A 740 -4.60 -0.01 53.00
C TYR A 740 -3.26 -0.75 53.06
N GLU A 741 -3.15 -1.88 52.37
CA GLU A 741 -1.92 -2.69 52.35
C GLU A 741 -0.74 -1.97 51.67
N GLN A 742 -0.99 -1.17 50.63
CA GLN A 742 0.07 -0.53 49.84
C GLN A 742 0.40 0.90 50.28
N LEU A 743 -0.61 1.70 50.65
CA LEU A 743 -0.47 3.15 50.92
C LEU A 743 -0.82 3.54 52.37
N GLY A 744 -1.15 2.57 53.21
CA GLY A 744 -1.43 2.79 54.63
C GLY A 744 -2.85 3.26 54.96
N GLU A 745 -3.08 3.49 56.25
CA GLU A 745 -4.41 3.75 56.81
C GLU A 745 -4.99 5.10 56.38
N GLU A 746 -4.19 6.16 56.42
CA GLU A 746 -4.64 7.53 56.12
C GLU A 746 -5.14 7.65 54.68
N THR A 747 -4.35 7.18 53.71
CA THR A 747 -4.73 7.17 52.30
C THR A 747 -5.98 6.32 52.06
N CYS A 748 -6.08 5.16 52.72
CA CYS A 748 -7.28 4.32 52.65
C CYS A 748 -8.52 5.02 53.20
N ALA A 749 -8.40 5.76 54.31
CA ALA A 749 -9.49 6.54 54.86
C ALA A 749 -9.93 7.67 53.91
N GLN A 750 -8.98 8.40 53.32
CA GLN A 750 -9.25 9.45 52.34
C GLN A 750 -9.97 8.91 51.10
N VAL A 751 -9.43 7.85 50.48
CA VAL A 751 -10.06 7.20 49.31
C VAL A 751 -11.44 6.64 49.68
N GLY A 752 -11.58 6.04 50.86
CA GLY A 752 -12.85 5.56 51.38
C GLY A 752 -13.91 6.66 51.50
N MET A 753 -13.53 7.86 51.95
CA MET A 753 -14.42 9.01 52.03
C MET A 753 -14.85 9.52 50.66
N VAL A 754 -13.93 9.56 49.68
CA VAL A 754 -14.25 9.94 48.29
C VAL A 754 -15.23 8.95 47.66
N LEU A 755 -14.97 7.64 47.79
CA LEU A 755 -15.86 6.60 47.28
C LEU A 755 -17.25 6.64 47.91
N ARG A 756 -17.31 6.92 49.22
CA ARG A 756 -18.57 7.09 49.94
C ARG A 756 -19.37 8.28 49.40
N ARG A 757 -18.75 9.47 49.32
CA ARG A 757 -19.42 10.68 48.78
C ARG A 757 -19.94 10.45 47.37
N ARG A 758 -19.16 9.79 46.51
CA ARG A 758 -19.60 9.49 45.14
C ARG A 758 -20.78 8.53 45.10
N ARG A 759 -20.78 7.50 45.96
CA ARG A 759 -21.89 6.54 46.06
C ARG A 759 -23.17 7.21 46.58
N GLU A 760 -23.07 8.10 47.57
CA GLU A 760 -24.20 8.91 48.06
C GLU A 760 -24.74 9.85 46.96
N ALA A 761 -23.86 10.49 46.18
CA ALA A 761 -24.28 11.33 45.05
C ALA A 761 -25.01 10.53 43.96
N ASN A 762 -24.50 9.35 43.60
CA ASN A 762 -25.16 8.45 42.65
C ASN A 762 -26.50 7.94 43.15
N TRP A 763 -26.59 7.64 44.45
CA TRP A 763 -27.84 7.25 45.09
C TRP A 763 -28.91 8.34 44.97
N ARG A 764 -28.54 9.60 45.29
CA ARG A 764 -29.45 10.75 45.14
C ARG A 764 -29.92 10.89 43.70
N ARG A 765 -29.01 10.85 42.72
CA ARG A 765 -29.35 10.91 41.28
C ARG A 765 -30.33 9.81 40.88
N TRP A 766 -30.10 8.58 41.35
CA TRP A 766 -31.00 7.47 41.06
C TRP A 766 -32.40 7.66 41.68
N CYS A 767 -32.48 8.18 42.90
CA CYS A 767 -33.75 8.55 43.53
C CYS A 767 -34.47 9.65 42.74
N ASP A 768 -33.75 10.67 42.28
CA ASP A 768 -34.32 11.76 41.47
C ASP A 768 -34.81 11.24 40.11
N GLU A 769 -34.05 10.37 39.44
CA GLU A 769 -34.47 9.72 38.19
C GLU A 769 -35.72 8.84 38.37
N LEU A 770 -35.84 8.12 39.49
CA LEU A 770 -37.04 7.35 39.81
C LEU A 770 -38.25 8.25 40.08
N ARG A 771 -38.04 9.35 40.81
CA ARG A 771 -39.10 10.33 41.06
C ARG A 771 -39.60 10.91 39.75
N ASN A 772 -38.70 11.37 38.88
CA ASN A 772 -39.04 11.93 37.58
C ASN A 772 -39.76 10.91 36.69
N LYS A 773 -39.32 9.64 36.66
CA LYS A 773 -40.03 8.58 35.90
C LYS A 773 -41.41 8.26 36.46
N SER A 774 -41.59 8.31 37.78
CA SER A 774 -42.89 8.13 38.42
C SER A 774 -43.86 9.26 38.06
N GLU A 775 -43.34 10.50 38.00
CA GLU A 775 -44.09 11.67 37.55
C GLU A 775 -44.46 11.60 36.06
N GLU A 776 -43.53 11.15 35.20
CA GLU A 776 -43.78 10.95 33.76
C GLU A 776 -44.81 9.84 33.47
N MET A 777 -44.85 8.78 34.27
CA MET A 777 -45.83 7.69 34.09
C MET A 777 -47.23 8.03 34.65
N GLY A 778 -47.46 9.25 35.14
CA GLY A 778 -48.78 9.69 35.62
C GLY A 778 -49.27 8.95 36.89
N GLN A 779 -48.43 8.14 37.52
CA GLN A 779 -48.74 7.46 38.77
C GLN A 779 -48.64 8.44 39.94
N ARG A 780 -49.66 9.29 40.10
CA ARG A 780 -49.76 10.28 41.20
C ARG A 780 -50.01 9.66 42.58
N HIS A 781 -50.08 8.33 42.71
CA HIS A 781 -50.51 7.67 43.96
C HIS A 781 -49.55 6.65 44.58
N VAL A 782 -48.29 6.57 44.14
CA VAL A 782 -47.28 5.70 44.81
C VAL A 782 -46.37 6.48 45.78
N SER A 783 -46.55 7.79 45.91
CA SER A 783 -45.71 8.69 46.72
C SER A 783 -45.77 8.43 48.24
N THR A 784 -46.75 7.68 48.74
CA THR A 784 -46.88 7.38 50.18
C THR A 784 -46.22 6.06 50.61
N LEU A 785 -45.94 5.11 49.70
CA LEU A 785 -45.29 3.83 50.04
C LEU A 785 -43.76 3.82 49.90
N LEU A 786 -43.18 4.80 49.20
CA LEU A 786 -41.73 4.95 49.05
C LEU A 786 -41.11 5.98 50.01
N ARG A 787 -41.92 6.55 50.92
CA ARG A 787 -41.46 7.42 52.02
C ARG A 787 -41.02 6.63 53.26
N LYS A 788 -40.73 5.33 53.13
CA LYS A 788 -39.78 4.70 54.04
C LYS A 788 -38.41 5.25 53.68
N ASP A 789 -37.84 6.05 54.57
CA ASP A 789 -36.41 6.36 54.57
C ASP A 789 -35.65 5.11 54.13
N TYR A 790 -34.80 5.25 53.13
CA TYR A 790 -34.15 4.13 52.48
C TYR A 790 -33.52 3.17 53.50
N SER A 791 -34.24 2.09 53.80
CA SER A 791 -33.80 0.95 54.60
C SER A 791 -33.26 -0.15 53.67
N GLY A 792 -32.49 0.24 52.65
CA GLY A 792 -31.69 -0.66 51.83
C GLY A 792 -30.53 -1.28 52.65
N PRO A 793 -29.92 -2.36 52.16
CA PRO A 793 -29.54 -3.52 52.96
C PRO A 793 -28.66 -3.19 54.17
N ARG A 794 -29.33 -3.20 55.33
CA ARG A 794 -28.84 -3.28 56.72
C ARG A 794 -27.96 -2.12 57.22
N GLN A 795 -28.65 -1.20 57.91
CA GLN A 795 -28.20 -0.33 59.02
C GLN A 795 -27.06 0.66 58.69
N GLY A 796 -27.25 1.97 58.78
CA GLY A 796 -27.66 2.65 60.02
C GLY A 796 -26.50 2.77 61.03
N ARG A 797 -25.48 1.91 60.94
CA ARG A 797 -24.16 2.22 61.49
C ARG A 797 -23.37 2.85 60.36
N VAL A 798 -22.73 3.98 60.65
CA VAL A 798 -21.61 4.50 59.87
C VAL A 798 -20.80 3.29 59.41
N TRP A 799 -20.77 3.02 58.11
CA TRP A 799 -19.93 1.99 57.50
C TRP A 799 -18.65 2.71 57.04
N PRO A 800 -17.69 3.00 57.93
CA PRO A 800 -16.36 3.33 57.47
C PRO A 800 -15.81 2.03 56.89
N LEU A 801 -15.90 1.88 55.58
CA LEU A 801 -15.31 0.77 54.83
C LEU A 801 -13.84 0.51 55.26
N TRP A 802 -13.16 1.55 55.74
CA TRP A 802 -11.81 1.49 56.29
C TRP A 802 -11.72 0.93 57.73
N ARG A 803 -12.66 1.20 58.67
CA ARG A 803 -12.53 0.70 60.07
C ARG A 803 -12.66 -0.82 60.20
N TYR A 804 -13.11 -1.54 59.18
CA TYR A 804 -13.11 -3.02 59.20
C TYR A 804 -11.70 -3.62 59.01
N TYR A 805 -10.77 -2.89 58.40
CA TYR A 805 -9.39 -3.36 58.18
C TYR A 805 -8.43 -2.94 59.28
N VAL A 806 -8.71 -1.83 59.98
CA VAL A 806 -7.85 -1.30 61.04
C VAL A 806 -7.58 -2.32 62.17
N PRO A 807 -8.54 -3.11 62.70
CA PRO A 807 -8.26 -4.03 63.80
C PRO A 807 -7.53 -5.32 63.37
N LYS A 808 -7.98 -5.97 62.27
CA LYS A 808 -7.41 -7.27 61.83
C LYS A 808 -6.02 -7.12 61.21
N ASN A 809 -5.71 -6.01 60.56
CA ASN A 809 -4.39 -5.77 60.01
C ASN A 809 -3.43 -5.07 60.98
N ARG A 810 -3.86 -4.48 62.10
CA ARG A 810 -2.94 -3.94 63.12
C ARG A 810 -1.97 -5.00 63.63
N LEU A 811 -2.44 -6.24 63.79
CA LEU A 811 -1.62 -7.40 64.17
C LEU A 811 -0.65 -7.80 63.06
N ARG A 812 -1.11 -7.82 61.80
CA ARG A 812 -0.28 -8.17 60.64
C ARG A 812 0.76 -7.08 60.32
N ALA A 813 0.40 -5.81 60.44
CA ALA A 813 1.26 -4.64 60.32
C ALA A 813 2.27 -4.54 61.47
N LYS A 814 1.88 -4.86 62.72
CA LYS A 814 2.83 -5.06 63.82
C LYS A 814 3.83 -6.18 63.52
N ARG A 815 3.39 -7.30 62.94
CA ARG A 815 4.26 -8.43 62.55
C ARG A 815 5.21 -8.07 61.40
N LEU A 816 4.71 -7.40 60.35
CA LEU A 816 5.51 -6.89 59.24
C LEU A 816 6.48 -5.78 59.68
N GLY A 817 6.06 -4.91 60.58
CA GLY A 817 6.91 -3.90 61.22
C GLY A 817 8.05 -4.54 62.00
N ARG A 818 7.78 -5.61 62.77
CA ARG A 818 8.82 -6.41 63.43
C ARG A 818 9.77 -7.09 62.44
N LEU A 819 9.26 -7.66 61.35
CA LEU A 819 10.10 -8.29 60.32
C LEU A 819 10.96 -7.28 59.55
N LYS A 820 10.42 -6.09 59.22
CA LYS A 820 11.20 -5.01 58.60
C LYS A 820 12.22 -4.42 59.56
N ALA A 821 11.87 -4.26 60.84
CA ALA A 821 12.81 -3.85 61.87
C ALA A 821 13.94 -4.88 62.03
N LYS A 822 13.61 -6.18 62.00
CA LYS A 822 14.58 -7.27 62.01
C LYS A 822 15.49 -7.24 60.78
N ALA A 823 14.95 -7.09 59.58
CA ALA A 823 15.74 -7.01 58.35
C ALA A 823 16.68 -5.78 58.34
N ARG A 824 16.22 -4.62 58.83
CA ARG A 824 17.08 -3.43 59.01
C ARG A 824 18.16 -3.65 60.06
N TRP A 825 17.85 -4.41 61.11
CA TRP A 825 18.81 -4.76 62.15
C TRP A 825 19.87 -5.73 61.59
N GLU A 826 19.47 -6.75 60.83
CA GLU A 826 20.36 -7.67 60.11
C GLU A 826 21.21 -6.94 59.04
N GLU A 827 20.65 -5.94 58.35
CA GLU A 827 21.38 -5.09 57.39
C GLU A 827 22.39 -4.18 58.11
N HIS A 828 22.00 -3.56 59.24
CA HIS A 828 22.90 -2.79 60.10
C HIS A 828 24.01 -3.65 60.69
N GLU A 829 23.70 -4.88 61.11
CA GLU A 829 24.66 -5.85 61.63
C GLU A 829 25.62 -6.31 60.54
N ALA A 830 25.13 -6.54 59.31
CA ALA A 830 25.98 -6.85 58.16
C ALA A 830 26.91 -5.68 57.78
N THR A 831 26.44 -4.44 57.82
CA THR A 831 27.30 -3.25 57.63
C THR A 831 28.27 -3.05 58.79
N ALA A 832 27.87 -3.32 60.04
CA ALA A 832 28.74 -3.22 61.20
C ALA A 832 29.83 -4.30 61.21
N LEU A 833 29.53 -5.50 60.71
CA LEU A 833 30.52 -6.57 60.50
C LEU A 833 31.46 -6.26 59.32
N ALA A 834 30.99 -5.56 58.29
CA ALA A 834 31.82 -5.12 57.17
C ALA A 834 32.76 -3.94 57.52
N GLU A 835 32.47 -3.20 58.59
CA GLU A 835 33.27 -2.08 59.08
C GLU A 835 34.29 -2.46 60.17
N GLN A 836 34.45 -3.75 60.50
CA GLN A 836 35.55 -4.17 61.38
C GLN A 836 36.91 -3.97 60.68
N PRO A 837 37.86 -3.23 61.29
CA PRO A 837 39.14 -2.97 60.69
C PRO A 837 39.97 -4.25 60.64
N HIS A 838 40.22 -4.77 59.44
CA HIS A 838 41.23 -5.80 59.23
C HIS A 838 42.60 -5.27 59.67
N GLU A 839 43.20 -5.94 60.65
CA GLU A 839 44.60 -5.79 61.03
C GLU A 839 45.49 -5.99 59.79
N LYS A 840 46.38 -5.02 59.58
CA LYS A 840 47.36 -5.03 58.50
C LYS A 840 48.36 -6.17 58.72
N PRO A 841 48.56 -7.09 57.76
CA PRO A 841 49.76 -7.89 57.76
C PRO A 841 50.92 -7.03 57.22
N VAL A 842 51.94 -6.90 58.05
CA VAL A 842 53.27 -6.40 57.72
C VAL A 842 54.01 -7.46 56.90
N GLY A 843 54.62 -7.06 55.78
CA GLY A 843 55.80 -7.74 55.25
C GLY A 843 55.85 -7.98 53.73
N SER A 844 56.87 -7.36 53.12
CA SER A 844 57.61 -7.81 51.92
C SER A 844 56.86 -7.85 50.59
N ASN A 845 57.41 -7.55 49.41
CA ASN A 845 58.74 -7.13 48.99
C ASN A 845 58.56 -6.34 47.69
N GLN A 846 59.40 -5.34 47.51
CA GLN A 846 59.66 -4.70 46.22
C GLN A 846 60.17 -5.76 45.23
N ASN A 847 59.69 -5.73 44.00
CA ASN A 847 60.51 -6.09 42.86
C ASN A 847 60.14 -5.18 41.68
N GLU A 848 61.19 -4.57 41.17
CA GLU A 848 61.30 -3.71 40.02
C GLU A 848 60.86 -4.43 38.74
N ALA A 849 60.20 -3.71 37.83
CA ALA A 849 60.32 -3.96 36.41
C ALA A 849 59.91 -2.73 35.59
N ALA A 850 60.94 -2.03 35.13
CA ALA A 850 61.14 -1.48 33.80
C ALA A 850 60.03 -0.65 33.11
N ILE A 851 60.41 0.61 32.91
CA ILE A 851 59.86 1.59 31.97
C ILE A 851 60.34 1.25 30.53
N SER A 852 59.46 1.52 29.54
CA SER A 852 59.72 1.92 28.13
C SER A 852 59.31 0.91 27.05
N PRO A 853 59.05 1.36 25.79
CA PRO A 853 58.17 2.44 25.39
C PRO A 853 57.27 2.04 24.18
N ALA A 854 56.49 3.01 23.73
CA ALA A 854 55.50 2.97 22.67
C ALA A 854 55.99 2.49 21.28
N THR A 855 55.07 1.84 20.56
CA THR A 855 54.84 1.96 19.09
C THR A 855 53.45 1.36 18.83
N GLU A 856 52.45 2.20 18.62
CA GLU A 856 51.88 2.50 17.30
C GLU A 856 51.24 1.30 16.59
N HIS A 857 49.90 1.24 16.65
CA HIS A 857 48.96 1.06 15.52
C HIS A 857 47.66 0.40 16.00
N GLY A 858 46.55 1.15 15.95
CA GLY A 858 45.23 0.57 16.22
C GLY A 858 44.13 1.60 16.39
N ARG A 859 43.72 2.24 15.28
CA ARG A 859 42.53 3.09 15.22
C ARG A 859 41.29 2.31 15.67
N THR A 860 40.55 2.84 16.65
CA THR A 860 39.09 2.71 16.73
C THR A 860 38.51 4.10 16.99
N TYR A 861 37.68 4.56 16.06
CA TYR A 861 36.93 5.82 16.14
C TYR A 861 35.65 5.56 16.94
N ASP A 862 35.54 6.14 18.14
CA ASP A 862 34.29 6.66 18.67
C ASP A 862 33.90 7.88 17.81
N GLY A 863 32.64 8.09 17.41
CA GLY A 863 31.53 8.36 18.32
C GLY A 863 31.30 9.88 18.31
N ASP A 864 30.11 10.29 17.87
CA ASP A 864 29.55 11.64 17.98
C ASP A 864 30.08 12.77 17.06
N VAL A 865 29.58 12.83 15.82
CA VAL A 865 29.17 14.10 15.18
C VAL A 865 28.03 13.82 14.20
N LEU A 866 26.80 14.29 14.49
CA LEU A 866 25.79 14.74 13.50
C LEU A 866 24.51 15.19 14.22
N GLY A 867 24.57 16.39 14.78
CA GLY A 867 23.41 17.18 15.16
C GLY A 867 23.58 18.59 14.59
N THR A 868 22.47 19.16 14.14
CA THR A 868 22.31 20.54 13.62
C THR A 868 22.98 20.87 12.29
N LEU A 869 22.20 20.79 11.19
CA LEU A 869 22.13 21.79 10.11
C LEU A 869 21.06 21.36 9.10
N LEU A 870 19.83 21.87 9.25
CA LEU A 870 18.79 21.95 8.20
C LEU A 870 17.63 22.80 8.71
N LYS A 871 17.86 24.11 8.78
CA LYS A 871 16.83 25.14 8.62
C LYS A 871 17.22 25.95 7.39
N GLU A 872 16.20 26.54 6.76
CA GLU A 872 16.25 27.36 5.55
C GLU A 872 16.18 26.59 4.23
N SER A 873 14.94 26.33 3.80
CA SER A 873 14.62 26.44 2.37
C SER A 873 13.34 27.27 2.23
N HIS A 874 13.53 28.51 1.78
CA HIS A 874 12.47 29.38 1.30
C HIS A 874 11.77 28.71 0.10
N GLN A 875 10.46 28.55 0.19
CA GLN A 875 9.61 28.24 -0.97
C GLN A 875 9.30 29.55 -1.72
N PRO A 876 9.50 29.63 -3.04
CA PRO A 876 8.89 30.70 -3.81
C PRO A 876 7.40 30.41 -4.00
N ARG A 877 6.55 31.34 -3.55
CA ARG A 877 5.13 31.41 -3.93
C ARG A 877 5.06 31.80 -5.41
N ILE A 878 4.53 30.92 -6.25
CA ILE A 878 4.14 31.27 -7.63
C ILE A 878 2.68 30.87 -7.84
N GLY A 879 1.93 31.83 -8.40
CA GLY A 879 0.47 31.92 -8.42
C GLY A 879 -0.26 30.80 -9.17
N ARG A 880 -1.50 30.57 -8.72
CA ARG A 880 -2.50 29.74 -9.40
C ARG A 880 -3.28 30.62 -10.37
N SER A 881 -3.03 30.46 -11.66
CA SER A 881 -4.00 30.85 -12.70
C SER A 881 -3.70 30.08 -13.99
N VAL A 882 -4.35 28.93 -14.20
CA VAL A 882 -4.78 28.50 -15.53
C VAL A 882 -6.00 27.59 -15.36
N SER A 883 -7.15 28.09 -15.82
CA SER A 883 -8.35 27.32 -16.13
C SER A 883 -8.15 26.55 -17.44
N PHE A 884 -8.51 25.27 -17.45
CA PHE A 884 -8.86 24.47 -18.63
C PHE A 884 -9.95 23.46 -18.28
#